data_AF-A0AAJ1XW08-F1
#
_entry.id   AF-A0AAJ1XW08-F1
#
_cell.length_a   1.000
_cell.length_b   1.000
_cell.length_c   1.000
_cell.angle_alpha   90.00
_cell.angle_beta   90.00
_cell.angle_gamma   90.00
#
_symmetry.space_group_name_H-M   'P 1'
#
loop_
_entity.id
_entity.type
_entity.pdbx_description
1 polymer ?
#
loop_
_entity_poly.entity_id
_entity_poly.type
_entity_poly.pdbx_seq_one_letter_code
_entity_poly.pdbx_strand_id
1 'polypeptide(L)'
;MPSHDASIQWFEARKGKVVYSMSARLGPNSYDCSSAVYLSLIAGGFLPSGTMGNTETLFGSLESIGWKQTPNPKRGDIFIWGVRGASDGAGGHTGMFIDSSSVIHCNYGANGISIDNYQFILKNNGGMPSVIYTDPKNDGGNNPTPPPKRVLSKEQQVAVDIRNVLSKEGYTIQAIAAICGNADVECGMRPDISEIGGGGGYGVVQWTSPNAWESGANYVQRLLREAGIDGDYKMASTQAKLIHYGMFHGQWIGVVSPTDAKDFIKGTNVDQLTIAFLKNFERAGVEKTQARITAAKKWFDFLLNYKEGDYDDPTPENTKEKLRNVGEIDQLGIKNGKVFVKGWHFSSDLPMENIEIYNAETAKLIYQFNNIPIKIRNDIKEKYPNVEDVEKSGFELSFTLKANEAIFIKGIRTDGQEKEELYFDNLLMFEPVENAPVDNYAEDNRKFFFEIFEKGKLVARGNKILNTLSWSNELMYVPTTSLVLPITYREYFKGREEVKIYINNKVFHGITSDYDVDKEFETITIQLDHIISEWEFRQVSTNLACKNRTINDIFSTLDFRYSNKWHLDYLQNSSQKRIDYVYSRQNKLEALTKTCELTDDIWWRVGFNFGRKLEFGTFGETKPVQISSVRNAPYRLISEPKIDYQFDQVINMATVYGEKSDSGMSSMSLREVYLEPHTQIKGFPVRVLRKGINNERGYDYINLAKIASNNNVEYTVIDEQSVRDESNISIEASYSFNDLAPFAVNDKKISDEDRNKATRTAYETAVKRLKQARRKYYIDITTTELPSDINVGDQIRLLYDNNKLITEGCSDYQKEIMKMSDWYYILKIDYNFDETGLETNRLTLSKNLSIERKADER
;
A
#
# COMPACT_ATOMS: atom_id res chain seq x y z
N MET A 1 6.11 6.27 34.82
CA MET A 1 5.96 5.14 35.78
C MET A 1 5.60 3.90 34.97
N PRO A 2 5.96 2.69 35.43
CA PRO A 2 5.58 1.46 34.74
C PRO A 2 4.05 1.37 34.53
N SER A 3 3.60 0.88 33.37
CA SER A 3 2.20 0.85 32.96
C SER A 3 1.82 -0.48 32.31
N HIS A 4 0.88 -1.18 32.94
CA HIS A 4 0.31 -2.43 32.41
C HIS A 4 -0.48 -2.16 31.13
N ASP A 5 -1.21 -1.04 31.04
CA ASP A 5 -1.96 -0.68 29.84
C ASP A 5 -1.05 -0.35 28.65
N ALA A 6 0.11 0.27 28.87
CA ALA A 6 1.10 0.48 27.80
C ALA A 6 1.67 -0.85 27.28
N SER A 7 1.81 -1.86 28.17
CA SER A 7 2.20 -3.22 27.76
C SER A 7 1.09 -3.88 26.93
N ILE A 8 -0.19 -3.74 27.30
CA ILE A 8 -1.33 -4.27 26.52
C ILE A 8 -1.42 -3.57 25.16
N GLN A 9 -1.29 -2.24 25.15
CA GLN A 9 -1.37 -1.43 23.95
C GLN A 9 -0.26 -1.78 22.94
N TRP A 10 0.93 -2.18 23.42
CA TRP A 10 1.99 -2.68 22.56
C TRP A 10 1.56 -3.89 21.72
N PHE A 11 0.84 -4.84 22.34
CA PHE A 11 0.30 -6.00 21.66
C PHE A 11 -0.84 -5.61 20.70
N GLU A 12 -1.80 -4.81 21.16
CA GLU A 12 -2.95 -4.39 20.34
C GLU A 12 -2.53 -3.62 19.09
N ALA A 13 -1.52 -2.75 19.20
CA ALA A 13 -0.99 -1.98 18.07
C ALA A 13 -0.43 -2.87 16.93
N ARG A 14 -0.03 -4.10 17.26
CA ARG A 14 0.63 -5.08 16.37
C ARG A 14 -0.27 -6.25 15.98
N LYS A 15 -1.44 -6.39 16.61
CA LYS A 15 -2.44 -7.39 16.28
C LYS A 15 -2.85 -7.30 14.81
N GLY A 16 -2.77 -8.41 14.09
CA GLY A 16 -3.06 -8.49 12.65
C GLY A 16 -2.03 -7.84 11.71
N LYS A 17 -0.91 -7.30 12.23
CA LYS A 17 0.14 -6.64 11.43
C LYS A 17 1.47 -7.39 11.42
N VAL A 18 1.61 -8.41 12.25
CA VAL A 18 2.88 -9.08 12.54
C VAL A 18 2.68 -10.59 12.53
N VAL A 19 3.69 -11.34 12.09
CA VAL A 19 3.63 -12.80 12.01
C VAL A 19 4.36 -13.47 13.17
N TYR A 20 4.07 -14.74 13.42
CA TYR A 20 4.76 -15.49 14.47
C TYR A 20 6.11 -16.04 13.95
N SER A 21 7.21 -15.77 14.65
CA SER A 21 8.53 -16.30 14.30
C SER A 21 9.45 -16.45 15.51
N MET A 22 9.98 -17.66 15.72
CA MET A 22 11.03 -17.92 16.72
C MET A 22 12.43 -17.50 16.26
N SER A 23 12.65 -17.36 14.94
CA SER A 23 13.93 -16.92 14.37
C SER A 23 14.01 -15.41 14.22
N ALA A 24 12.97 -14.79 13.66
CA ALA A 24 12.83 -13.34 13.50
C ALA A 24 11.96 -12.77 14.63
N ARG A 25 12.37 -13.02 15.88
CA ARG A 25 11.55 -12.77 17.07
C ARG A 25 11.59 -11.33 17.61
N LEU A 26 12.43 -10.46 17.06
CA LEU A 26 12.71 -9.12 17.63
C LEU A 26 12.02 -7.97 16.88
N GLY A 27 11.07 -8.27 15.99
CA GLY A 27 10.37 -7.28 15.20
C GLY A 27 11.13 -6.78 13.96
N PRO A 28 10.56 -5.80 13.24
CA PRO A 28 9.26 -5.20 13.49
C PRO A 28 8.08 -6.07 13.02
N ASN A 29 8.32 -6.94 12.03
CA ASN A 29 7.27 -7.67 11.32
C ASN A 29 6.91 -9.03 11.95
N SER A 30 7.69 -9.50 12.92
CA SER A 30 7.44 -10.79 13.56
C SER A 30 7.99 -10.88 14.98
N TYR A 31 7.34 -11.71 15.80
CA TYR A 31 7.71 -11.98 17.19
C TYR A 31 7.44 -13.44 17.54
N ASP A 32 8.04 -13.94 18.62
CA ASP A 32 7.54 -15.13 19.28
C ASP A 32 6.78 -14.75 20.55
N CYS A 33 6.28 -15.76 21.26
CA CYS A 33 5.46 -15.55 22.45
C CYS A 33 6.20 -14.76 23.54
N SER A 34 7.46 -15.07 23.79
CA SER A 34 8.22 -14.48 24.88
C SER A 34 8.87 -13.16 24.50
N SER A 35 9.36 -13.00 23.27
CA SER A 35 9.89 -11.72 22.81
C SER A 35 8.79 -10.65 22.76
N ALA A 36 7.57 -11.03 22.40
CA ALA A 36 6.42 -10.14 22.46
C ALA A 36 6.15 -9.67 23.91
N VAL A 37 6.25 -10.55 24.90
CA VAL A 37 6.12 -10.19 26.33
C VAL A 37 7.29 -9.31 26.81
N TYR A 38 8.54 -9.64 26.45
CA TYR A 38 9.69 -8.81 26.83
C TYR A 38 9.57 -7.40 26.25
N LEU A 39 9.21 -7.28 24.96
CA LEU A 39 9.05 -5.99 24.30
C LEU A 39 7.84 -5.22 24.83
N SER A 40 6.74 -5.90 25.18
CA SER A 40 5.61 -5.25 25.82
C SER A 40 5.98 -4.72 27.21
N LEU A 41 6.74 -5.47 28.00
CA LEU A 41 7.18 -5.05 29.34
C LEU A 41 8.22 -3.92 29.27
N ILE A 42 9.07 -3.88 28.23
CA ILE A 42 9.93 -2.74 27.94
C ILE A 42 9.09 -1.51 27.59
N ALA A 43 8.11 -1.66 26.69
CA ALA A 43 7.20 -0.58 26.31
C ALA A 43 6.38 -0.07 27.51
N GLY A 44 5.99 -0.97 28.42
CA GLY A 44 5.36 -0.64 29.69
C GLY A 44 6.31 -0.08 30.75
N GLY A 45 7.61 0.00 30.49
CA GLY A 45 8.59 0.53 31.44
C GLY A 45 8.86 -0.36 32.65
N PHE A 46 8.49 -1.64 32.62
CA PHE A 46 8.81 -2.62 33.66
C PHE A 46 10.22 -3.20 33.52
N LEU A 47 10.73 -3.29 32.29
CA LEU A 47 12.08 -3.75 31.99
C LEU A 47 12.90 -2.65 31.28
N PRO A 48 14.21 -2.55 31.54
CA PRO A 48 15.09 -1.65 30.79
C PRO A 48 15.14 -1.96 29.30
N SER A 49 15.30 -0.94 28.45
CA SER A 49 15.51 -1.11 27.01
C SER A 49 16.72 -2.01 26.73
N GLY A 50 16.59 -2.93 25.77
CA GLY A 50 17.61 -3.95 25.45
C GLY A 50 17.52 -5.23 26.28
N THR A 51 16.64 -5.31 27.28
CA THR A 51 16.37 -6.55 28.03
C THR A 51 15.68 -7.57 27.13
N MET A 52 16.28 -8.74 26.94
CA MET A 52 15.69 -9.78 26.11
C MET A 52 15.97 -11.16 26.70
N GLY A 53 15.01 -12.05 26.55
CA GLY A 53 15.11 -13.42 27.01
C GLY A 53 14.18 -14.34 26.23
N ASN A 54 13.97 -15.53 26.74
CA ASN A 54 13.00 -16.52 26.25
C ASN A 54 11.99 -16.85 27.36
N THR A 55 11.09 -17.80 27.09
CA THR A 55 10.07 -18.23 28.06
C THR A 55 10.70 -18.78 29.35
N GLU A 56 11.86 -19.42 29.28
CA GLU A 56 12.58 -19.94 30.44
C GLU A 56 13.18 -18.83 31.31
N THR A 57 13.82 -17.83 30.71
CA THR A 57 14.39 -16.70 31.48
C THR A 57 13.31 -15.76 32.03
N LEU A 58 12.11 -15.76 31.43
CA LEU A 58 11.01 -14.88 31.84
C LEU A 58 10.58 -15.10 33.29
N PHE A 59 10.65 -16.34 33.78
CA PHE A 59 10.45 -16.67 35.18
C PHE A 59 11.33 -15.81 36.10
N GLY A 60 12.64 -15.81 35.85
CA GLY A 60 13.60 -15.03 36.64
C GLY A 60 13.49 -13.52 36.40
N SER A 61 13.18 -13.10 35.16
CA SER A 61 13.01 -11.68 34.84
C SER A 61 11.85 -11.05 35.62
N LEU A 62 10.69 -11.72 35.71
CA LEU A 62 9.54 -11.23 36.48
C LEU A 62 9.83 -11.20 37.98
N GLU A 63 10.47 -12.24 38.51
CA GLU A 63 10.88 -12.28 39.92
C GLU A 63 11.88 -11.18 40.28
N SER A 64 12.82 -10.88 39.37
CA SER A 64 13.85 -9.85 39.57
C SER A 64 13.28 -8.44 39.68
N ILE A 65 12.12 -8.18 39.06
CA ILE A 65 11.38 -6.92 39.15
C ILE A 65 10.30 -6.95 40.24
N GLY A 66 10.28 -8.00 41.07
CA GLY A 66 9.43 -8.10 42.26
C GLY A 66 8.03 -8.68 42.04
N TRP A 67 7.74 -9.25 40.87
CA TRP A 67 6.45 -9.89 40.58
C TRP A 67 6.30 -11.22 41.32
N LYS A 68 5.06 -11.59 41.66
CA LYS A 68 4.76 -12.78 42.47
C LYS A 68 3.76 -13.69 41.77
N GLN A 69 3.81 -14.99 42.06
CA GLN A 69 2.83 -15.92 41.52
C GLN A 69 1.45 -15.71 42.16
N THR A 70 0.38 -15.84 41.37
CA THR A 70 -1.02 -15.72 41.82
C THR A 70 -1.88 -16.82 41.20
N PRO A 71 -2.87 -17.38 41.92
CA PRO A 71 -3.89 -18.24 41.34
C PRO A 71 -5.05 -17.45 40.72
N ASN A 72 -5.14 -16.14 40.99
CA ASN A 72 -6.25 -15.27 40.59
C ASN A 72 -5.75 -14.27 39.53
N PRO A 73 -5.90 -14.55 38.23
CA PRO A 73 -5.46 -13.64 37.18
C PRO A 73 -6.31 -12.37 37.13
N LYS A 74 -5.65 -11.26 36.84
CA LYS A 74 -6.26 -9.96 36.54
C LYS A 74 -5.54 -9.30 35.36
N ARG A 75 -6.16 -8.25 34.81
CA ARG A 75 -5.60 -7.46 33.72
C ARG A 75 -4.16 -7.04 34.04
N GLY A 76 -3.26 -7.22 33.08
CA GLY A 76 -1.83 -6.92 33.22
C GLY A 76 -0.98 -8.05 33.78
N ASP A 77 -1.57 -9.15 34.27
CA ASP A 77 -0.82 -10.30 34.75
C ASP A 77 -0.23 -11.11 33.58
N ILE A 78 0.92 -11.76 33.79
CA ILE A 78 1.60 -12.57 32.78
C ILE A 78 1.41 -14.04 33.09
N PHE A 79 0.97 -14.82 32.10
CA PHE A 79 0.99 -16.28 32.22
C PHE A 79 2.24 -16.86 31.57
N ILE A 80 2.76 -17.93 32.15
CA ILE A 80 3.80 -18.76 31.55
C ILE A 80 3.33 -20.22 31.61
N TRP A 81 3.18 -20.83 30.44
CA TRP A 81 3.00 -22.26 30.28
C TRP A 81 4.37 -22.91 30.11
N GLY A 82 4.64 -23.95 30.90
CA GLY A 82 5.93 -24.63 30.93
C GLY A 82 6.40 -24.89 32.37
N VAL A 83 7.36 -25.81 32.50
CA VAL A 83 8.04 -26.10 33.77
C VAL A 83 9.39 -25.39 33.77
N ARG A 84 9.74 -24.73 34.88
CA ARG A 84 11.06 -24.10 35.03
C ARG A 84 12.16 -25.15 34.84
N GLY A 85 13.15 -24.83 34.02
CA GLY A 85 14.23 -25.70 33.57
C GLY A 85 13.91 -26.53 32.32
N ALA A 86 12.70 -26.39 31.75
CA ALA A 86 12.24 -27.15 30.60
C ALA A 86 11.35 -26.34 29.64
N SER A 87 11.31 -25.01 29.76
CA SER A 87 10.43 -24.12 28.97
C SER A 87 11.10 -23.48 27.75
N ASP A 88 12.26 -24.00 27.30
CA ASP A 88 12.98 -23.47 26.14
C ASP A 88 12.39 -23.95 24.81
N GLY A 89 12.55 -23.16 23.76
CA GLY A 89 11.99 -23.43 22.43
C GLY A 89 10.47 -23.69 22.46
N ALA A 90 10.03 -24.83 21.93
CA ALA A 90 8.63 -25.24 21.90
C ALA A 90 8.08 -25.75 23.26
N GLY A 91 8.93 -25.86 24.28
CA GLY A 91 8.56 -26.36 25.62
C GLY A 91 7.82 -25.35 26.51
N GLY A 92 7.67 -24.10 26.05
CA GLY A 92 6.96 -23.07 26.80
C GLY A 92 6.21 -22.06 25.93
N HIS A 93 5.21 -21.41 26.53
CA HIS A 93 4.40 -20.37 25.87
C HIS A 93 3.98 -19.30 26.88
N THR A 94 3.85 -18.04 26.45
CA THR A 94 3.55 -16.93 27.36
C THR A 94 2.75 -15.83 26.68
N GLY A 95 2.17 -14.95 27.49
CA GLY A 95 1.36 -13.82 27.09
C GLY A 95 0.80 -13.08 28.31
N MET A 96 -0.10 -12.13 28.07
CA MET A 96 -0.61 -11.25 29.12
C MET A 96 -2.14 -11.29 29.22
N PHE A 97 -2.67 -11.25 30.43
CA PHE A 97 -4.09 -11.12 30.70
C PHE A 97 -4.58 -9.71 30.38
N ILE A 98 -5.67 -9.62 29.62
CA ILE A 98 -6.37 -8.35 29.35
C ILE A 98 -7.61 -8.18 30.23
N ASP A 99 -8.08 -9.28 30.82
CA ASP A 99 -9.11 -9.39 31.86
C ASP A 99 -8.86 -10.67 32.69
N SER A 100 -9.80 -11.12 33.53
CA SER A 100 -9.63 -12.32 34.38
C SER A 100 -9.70 -13.67 33.63
N SER A 101 -10.05 -13.66 32.35
CA SER A 101 -10.39 -14.84 31.55
C SER A 101 -9.81 -14.85 30.13
N SER A 102 -9.39 -13.68 29.62
CA SER A 102 -8.87 -13.51 28.26
C SER A 102 -7.40 -13.08 28.29
N VAL A 103 -6.64 -13.57 27.31
CA VAL A 103 -5.22 -13.26 27.15
C VAL A 103 -4.91 -12.73 25.76
N ILE A 104 -3.93 -11.84 25.68
CA ILE A 104 -3.31 -11.38 24.44
C ILE A 104 -1.89 -11.94 24.34
N HIS A 105 -1.55 -12.54 23.20
CA HIS A 105 -0.27 -13.22 23.02
C HIS A 105 0.09 -13.42 21.55
N CYS A 106 1.39 -13.52 21.25
CA CYS A 106 1.88 -13.90 19.94
C CYS A 106 2.00 -15.43 19.85
N ASN A 107 1.32 -16.08 18.90
CA ASN A 107 1.31 -17.54 18.79
C ASN A 107 1.29 -18.05 17.35
N TYR A 108 1.76 -19.29 17.22
CA TYR A 108 1.86 -20.00 15.95
C TYR A 108 0.48 -20.25 15.31
N GLY A 109 -0.52 -20.65 16.10
CA GLY A 109 -1.85 -21.00 15.58
C GLY A 109 -2.57 -19.87 14.87
N ALA A 110 -2.41 -18.63 15.36
CA ALA A 110 -2.93 -17.42 14.73
C ALA A 110 -1.94 -16.75 13.76
N ASN A 111 -0.74 -17.31 13.60
CA ASN A 111 0.38 -16.72 12.86
C ASN A 111 0.59 -15.23 13.15
N GLY A 112 0.65 -14.86 14.44
CA GLY A 112 0.74 -13.46 14.86
C GLY A 112 0.20 -13.25 16.27
N ILE A 113 -0.20 -12.02 16.58
CA ILE A 113 -0.83 -11.67 17.87
C ILE A 113 -2.34 -11.88 17.79
N SER A 114 -2.91 -12.60 18.75
CA SER A 114 -4.36 -12.83 18.90
C SER A 114 -4.82 -12.62 20.35
N ILE A 115 -6.14 -12.57 20.52
CA ILE A 115 -6.81 -12.55 21.83
C ILE A 115 -7.66 -13.80 21.93
N ASP A 116 -7.45 -14.56 23.00
CA ASP A 116 -8.06 -15.86 23.19
C ASP A 116 -8.56 -16.03 24.64
N ASN A 117 -9.59 -16.85 24.82
CA ASN A 117 -10.02 -17.26 26.16
C ASN A 117 -8.97 -18.20 26.77
N TYR A 118 -8.44 -17.83 27.93
CA TYR A 118 -7.30 -18.50 28.58
C TYR A 118 -7.56 -19.99 28.83
N GLN A 119 -8.72 -20.33 29.41
CA GLN A 119 -9.04 -21.72 29.75
C GLN A 119 -9.26 -22.58 28.50
N PHE A 120 -9.89 -22.01 27.47
CA PHE A 120 -10.09 -22.68 26.20
C PHE A 120 -8.75 -22.98 25.51
N ILE A 121 -7.85 -21.99 25.42
CA ILE A 121 -6.58 -22.17 24.72
C ILE A 121 -5.59 -23.05 25.50
N LEU A 122 -5.60 -23.00 26.83
CA LEU A 122 -4.81 -23.89 27.68
C LEU A 122 -5.23 -25.35 27.49
N LYS A 123 -6.54 -25.62 27.44
CA LYS A 123 -7.08 -26.96 27.20
C LYS A 123 -6.72 -27.48 25.80
N ASN A 124 -6.82 -26.63 24.77
CA ASN A 124 -6.48 -27.01 23.40
C ASN A 124 -4.99 -27.28 23.19
N ASN A 125 -4.13 -26.72 24.04
CA ASN A 125 -2.69 -27.00 24.06
C ASN A 125 -2.30 -28.11 25.05
N GLY A 126 -3.23 -29.02 25.36
CA GLY A 126 -2.94 -30.22 26.17
C GLY A 126 -2.87 -29.99 27.68
N GLY A 127 -3.27 -28.81 28.18
CA GLY A 127 -3.30 -28.52 29.61
C GLY A 127 -1.91 -28.46 30.25
N MET A 128 -0.95 -27.82 29.57
CA MET A 128 0.42 -27.67 30.07
C MET A 128 0.46 -27.05 31.47
N PRO A 129 1.45 -27.41 32.32
CA PRO A 129 1.67 -26.74 33.60
C PRO A 129 1.75 -25.22 33.40
N SER A 130 0.96 -24.46 34.17
CA SER A 130 0.87 -23.01 34.03
C SER A 130 1.13 -22.29 35.34
N VAL A 131 1.91 -21.21 35.28
CA VAL A 131 2.12 -20.28 36.38
C VAL A 131 1.70 -18.88 35.92
N ILE A 132 1.05 -18.11 36.80
CA ILE A 132 0.63 -16.74 36.53
C ILE A 132 1.38 -15.82 37.49
N TYR A 133 1.99 -14.76 36.96
CA TYR A 133 2.69 -13.73 37.71
C TYR A 133 1.89 -12.43 37.72
N THR A 134 1.84 -11.79 38.87
CA THR A 134 1.22 -10.49 39.09
C THR A 134 2.21 -9.51 39.71
N ASP A 135 2.19 -8.26 39.25
CA ASP A 135 2.87 -7.17 39.94
C ASP A 135 2.13 -6.88 41.26
N PRO A 136 2.80 -6.89 42.43
CA PRO A 136 2.19 -6.48 43.69
C PRO A 136 1.62 -5.05 43.69
N LYS A 137 2.08 -4.20 42.76
CA LYS A 137 1.58 -2.83 42.56
C LYS A 137 0.44 -2.75 41.53
N ASN A 138 0.09 -3.86 40.88
CA ASN A 138 -1.08 -3.94 39.99
C ASN A 138 -2.36 -3.94 40.83
N ASP A 139 -3.09 -2.83 40.81
CA ASP A 139 -4.41 -2.70 41.43
C ASP A 139 -5.53 -3.37 40.61
N GLY A 140 -5.18 -4.01 39.48
CA GLY A 140 -6.11 -4.65 38.55
C GLY A 140 -6.79 -3.68 37.59
N GLY A 141 -6.40 -2.39 37.62
CA GLY A 141 -7.07 -1.32 36.91
C GLY A 141 -8.43 -1.05 37.54
N ASN A 142 -8.52 -0.08 38.44
CA ASN A 142 -9.80 0.43 38.93
C ASN A 142 -10.48 1.31 37.87
N ASN A 143 -10.99 0.65 36.85
CA ASN A 143 -12.34 0.82 36.35
C ASN A 143 -12.71 -0.58 35.84
N PRO A 144 -13.74 -1.26 36.36
CA PRO A 144 -14.46 -2.13 35.48
C PRO A 144 -14.95 -1.21 34.37
N THR A 145 -14.28 -1.21 33.22
CA THR A 145 -15.07 -1.05 32.01
C THR A 145 -16.14 -2.11 32.17
N PRO A 146 -17.45 -1.75 32.17
CA PRO A 146 -18.47 -2.78 32.14
C PRO A 146 -18.05 -3.77 31.05
N PRO A 147 -18.20 -5.09 31.28
CA PRO A 147 -17.78 -6.09 30.30
C PRO A 147 -18.19 -5.57 28.94
N PRO A 148 -17.26 -5.44 27.95
CA PRO A 148 -17.49 -4.64 26.75
C PRO A 148 -18.89 -4.98 26.28
N LYS A 149 -19.80 -4.01 26.40
CA LYS A 149 -21.19 -4.28 26.13
C LYS A 149 -21.22 -4.84 24.73
N ARG A 150 -21.84 -6.01 24.56
CA ARG A 150 -21.80 -6.69 23.27
C ARG A 150 -22.31 -5.69 22.23
N VAL A 151 -21.59 -5.52 21.13
CA VAL A 151 -22.08 -4.70 20.02
C VAL A 151 -23.10 -5.54 19.28
N LEU A 152 -24.32 -5.04 19.13
CA LEU A 152 -25.34 -5.71 18.34
C LEU A 152 -24.87 -5.79 16.89
N SER A 153 -24.95 -6.96 16.26
CA SER A 153 -24.88 -7.04 14.80
C SER A 153 -26.01 -6.19 14.19
N LYS A 154 -25.88 -5.78 12.92
CA LYS A 154 -26.92 -4.98 12.25
C LYS A 154 -28.30 -5.67 12.30
N GLU A 155 -28.31 -7.00 12.14
CA GLU A 155 -29.52 -7.83 12.21
C GLU A 155 -30.08 -7.91 13.63
N GLN A 156 -29.20 -8.00 14.63
CA GLN A 156 -29.58 -7.99 16.05
C GLN A 156 -30.16 -6.64 16.48
N GLN A 157 -29.61 -5.53 15.97
CA GLN A 157 -30.15 -4.19 16.19
C GLN A 157 -31.57 -4.07 15.64
N VAL A 158 -31.80 -4.55 14.41
CA VAL A 158 -33.14 -4.56 13.80
C VAL A 158 -34.14 -5.39 14.62
N ALA A 159 -33.71 -6.56 15.13
CA ALA A 159 -34.55 -7.38 16.02
C ALA A 159 -34.90 -6.66 17.34
N VAL A 160 -33.93 -5.94 17.91
CA VAL A 160 -34.13 -5.12 19.12
C VAL A 160 -35.07 -3.94 18.85
N ASP A 161 -34.91 -3.24 17.71
CA ASP A 161 -35.79 -2.13 17.33
C ASP A 161 -37.25 -2.59 17.16
N ILE A 162 -37.47 -3.72 16.48
CA ILE A 162 -38.79 -4.35 16.35
C ILE A 162 -39.34 -4.72 17.72
N ARG A 163 -38.53 -5.35 18.58
CA ARG A 163 -38.92 -5.71 19.95
C ARG A 163 -39.33 -4.48 20.76
N ASN A 164 -38.56 -3.40 20.69
CA ASN A 164 -38.78 -2.18 21.48
C ASN A 164 -40.08 -1.48 21.12
N VAL A 165 -40.54 -1.61 19.86
CA VAL A 165 -41.84 -1.11 19.42
C VAL A 165 -42.95 -2.10 19.82
N LEU A 166 -42.86 -3.36 19.38
CA LEU A 166 -43.96 -4.31 19.53
C LEU A 166 -44.20 -4.76 20.98
N SER A 167 -43.16 -4.77 21.83
CA SER A 167 -43.35 -5.08 23.25
C SER A 167 -44.22 -4.03 23.95
N LYS A 168 -44.14 -2.75 23.54
CA LYS A 168 -45.00 -1.67 24.06
C LYS A 168 -46.46 -1.87 23.67
N GLU A 169 -46.69 -2.53 22.54
CA GLU A 169 -48.00 -2.91 22.04
C GLU A 169 -48.51 -4.26 22.61
N GLY A 170 -47.78 -4.86 23.57
CA GLY A 170 -48.20 -6.05 24.32
C GLY A 170 -47.86 -7.40 23.69
N TYR A 171 -46.94 -7.44 22.72
CA TYR A 171 -46.53 -8.68 22.06
C TYR A 171 -45.64 -9.53 22.97
N THR A 172 -45.85 -10.85 22.97
CA THR A 172 -44.93 -11.78 23.60
C THR A 172 -43.61 -11.85 22.84
N ILE A 173 -42.52 -12.23 23.51
CA ILE A 173 -41.21 -12.43 22.87
C ILE A 173 -41.31 -13.49 21.76
N GLN A 174 -42.16 -14.49 21.93
CA GLN A 174 -42.43 -15.53 20.93
C GLN A 174 -43.09 -14.96 19.67
N ALA A 175 -44.06 -14.05 19.81
CA ALA A 175 -44.69 -13.39 18.67
C ALA A 175 -43.71 -12.46 17.94
N ILE A 176 -42.87 -11.74 18.68
CA ILE A 176 -41.82 -10.87 18.12
C ILE A 176 -40.77 -11.70 17.38
N ALA A 177 -40.36 -12.83 17.96
CA ALA A 177 -39.41 -13.75 17.34
C ALA A 177 -39.98 -14.41 16.06
N ALA A 178 -41.28 -14.72 16.04
CA ALA A 178 -41.97 -15.18 14.84
C ALA A 178 -41.95 -14.15 13.70
N ILE A 179 -42.12 -12.86 14.01
CA ILE A 179 -42.00 -11.76 13.04
C ILE A 179 -40.54 -11.64 12.54
N CYS A 180 -39.56 -11.65 13.46
CA CYS A 180 -38.15 -11.57 13.09
C CYS A 180 -37.69 -12.78 12.26
N GLY A 181 -38.17 -13.99 12.56
CA GLY A 181 -37.84 -15.20 11.79
C GLY A 181 -38.37 -15.17 10.35
N ASN A 182 -39.53 -14.54 10.15
CA ASN A 182 -40.06 -14.28 8.82
C ASN A 182 -39.21 -13.22 8.08
N ALA A 183 -38.91 -12.11 8.75
CA ALA A 183 -38.08 -11.02 8.20
C ALA A 183 -36.64 -11.46 7.83
N ASP A 184 -36.01 -12.33 8.63
CA ASP A 184 -34.67 -12.87 8.36
C ASP A 184 -34.65 -13.66 7.05
N VAL A 185 -35.66 -14.50 6.81
CA VAL A 185 -35.75 -15.30 5.58
C VAL A 185 -36.12 -14.48 4.35
N GLU A 186 -36.92 -13.42 4.52
CA GLU A 186 -37.33 -12.53 3.44
C GLU A 186 -36.24 -11.55 3.00
N CYS A 187 -35.62 -10.87 3.97
CA CYS A 187 -34.75 -9.72 3.68
C CYS A 187 -33.39 -9.78 4.39
N GLY A 188 -33.12 -10.82 5.19
CA GLY A 188 -31.92 -10.90 6.02
C GLY A 188 -31.89 -9.84 7.13
N MET A 189 -33.06 -9.44 7.65
CA MET A 189 -33.20 -8.37 8.64
C MET A 189 -32.71 -6.99 8.15
N ARG A 190 -32.96 -6.66 6.87
CA ARG A 190 -32.56 -5.39 6.25
C ARG A 190 -33.80 -4.52 5.96
N PRO A 191 -34.05 -3.43 6.71
CA PRO A 191 -35.24 -2.62 6.53
C PRO A 191 -35.19 -1.67 5.31
N ASP A 192 -33.99 -1.31 4.82
CA ASP A 192 -33.79 -0.54 3.58
C ASP A 192 -33.31 -1.46 2.45
N ILE A 193 -34.20 -2.33 1.96
CA ILE A 193 -33.91 -3.21 0.84
C ILE A 193 -35.13 -3.38 -0.05
N SER A 194 -34.91 -3.21 -1.36
CA SER A 194 -35.83 -3.62 -2.41
C SER A 194 -35.58 -5.07 -2.79
N GLU A 195 -36.63 -5.79 -3.15
CA GLU A 195 -36.57 -7.22 -3.49
C GLU A 195 -35.50 -7.53 -4.55
N ILE A 196 -34.62 -8.49 -4.24
CA ILE A 196 -33.55 -8.93 -5.12
C ILE A 196 -34.15 -9.85 -6.18
N GLY A 197 -34.24 -9.38 -7.42
CA GLY A 197 -34.86 -10.12 -8.54
C GLY A 197 -36.02 -9.39 -9.22
N GLY A 198 -36.39 -8.19 -8.76
CA GLY A 198 -37.33 -7.29 -9.45
C GLY A 198 -38.82 -7.45 -9.12
N GLY A 199 -39.18 -8.20 -8.07
CA GLY A 199 -40.58 -8.51 -7.70
C GLY A 199 -41.36 -7.40 -6.99
N GLY A 200 -40.76 -6.22 -6.77
CA GLY A 200 -41.46 -5.02 -6.30
C GLY A 200 -41.63 -4.88 -4.79
N GLY A 201 -41.26 -5.88 -3.98
CA GLY A 201 -41.29 -5.81 -2.51
C GLY A 201 -40.27 -4.85 -1.88
N TYR A 202 -40.56 -4.30 -0.69
CA TYR A 202 -39.64 -3.44 0.06
C TYR A 202 -39.74 -3.63 1.58
N GLY A 203 -38.60 -3.62 2.27
CA GLY A 203 -38.51 -3.54 3.73
C GLY A 203 -38.62 -4.86 4.49
N VAL A 204 -38.83 -4.79 5.81
CA VAL A 204 -38.68 -5.89 6.79
C VAL A 204 -39.52 -7.13 6.43
N VAL A 205 -40.72 -6.93 5.89
CA VAL A 205 -41.63 -8.01 5.46
C VAL A 205 -41.86 -8.01 3.94
N GLN A 206 -41.00 -7.30 3.18
CA GLN A 206 -41.08 -7.17 1.72
C GLN A 206 -42.49 -6.73 1.23
N TRP A 207 -42.95 -5.57 1.70
CA TRP A 207 -44.25 -5.00 1.37
C TRP A 207 -44.41 -4.82 -0.15
N THR A 208 -45.40 -5.49 -0.73
CA THR A 208 -45.65 -5.48 -2.18
C THR A 208 -46.96 -4.76 -2.48
N SER A 209 -46.91 -3.77 -3.38
CA SER A 209 -48.11 -3.00 -3.74
C SER A 209 -49.09 -3.86 -4.55
N PRO A 210 -50.42 -3.76 -4.31
CA PRO A 210 -51.41 -4.30 -5.21
C PRO A 210 -51.46 -3.55 -6.56
N ASN A 211 -50.82 -2.38 -6.67
CA ASN A 211 -50.67 -1.64 -7.91
C ASN A 211 -49.31 -1.95 -8.55
N ALA A 212 -49.33 -2.62 -9.71
CA ALA A 212 -48.14 -3.08 -10.43
C ALA A 212 -47.15 -1.95 -10.84
N TRP A 213 -47.59 -0.69 -10.86
CA TRP A 213 -46.75 0.46 -11.23
C TRP A 213 -46.20 1.24 -10.02
N GLU A 214 -46.55 0.84 -8.80
CA GLU A 214 -46.04 1.46 -7.57
C GLU A 214 -44.88 0.64 -7.01
N SER A 215 -43.71 1.27 -6.82
CA SER A 215 -42.57 0.60 -6.16
C SER A 215 -42.89 0.29 -4.70
N GLY A 216 -42.36 -0.81 -4.16
CA GLY A 216 -42.53 -1.16 -2.74
C GLY A 216 -42.13 -0.04 -1.79
N ALA A 217 -41.07 0.72 -2.10
CA ALA A 217 -40.65 1.87 -1.29
C ALA A 217 -41.71 2.99 -1.25
N ASN A 218 -42.37 3.28 -2.38
CA ASN A 218 -43.48 4.24 -2.44
C ASN A 218 -44.71 3.71 -1.71
N TYR A 219 -44.96 2.41 -1.83
CA TYR A 219 -46.07 1.74 -1.16
C TYR A 219 -45.95 1.82 0.37
N VAL A 220 -44.79 1.49 0.94
CA VAL A 220 -44.55 1.61 2.38
C VAL A 220 -44.72 3.05 2.86
N GLN A 221 -44.18 4.03 2.13
CA GLN A 221 -44.37 5.45 2.47
C GLN A 221 -45.84 5.88 2.42
N ARG A 222 -46.64 5.33 1.50
CA ARG A 222 -48.08 5.59 1.44
C ARG A 222 -48.82 4.95 2.62
N LEU A 223 -48.52 3.69 2.95
CA LEU A 223 -49.10 3.01 4.10
C LEU A 223 -48.79 3.73 5.41
N LEU A 224 -47.56 4.27 5.57
CA LEU A 224 -47.20 5.09 6.73
C LEU A 224 -48.03 6.37 6.82
N ARG A 225 -48.26 7.06 5.69
CA ARG A 225 -49.14 8.24 5.63
C ARG A 225 -50.59 7.91 5.97
N GLU A 226 -51.12 6.81 5.43
CA GLU A 226 -52.49 6.34 5.71
C GLU A 226 -52.67 5.94 7.17
N ALA A 227 -51.64 5.34 7.78
CA ALA A 227 -51.62 4.97 9.19
C ALA A 227 -51.31 6.15 10.14
N GLY A 228 -50.97 7.34 9.61
CA GLY A 228 -50.56 8.50 10.42
C GLY A 228 -49.28 8.26 11.22
N ILE A 229 -48.37 7.42 10.71
CA ILE A 229 -47.11 7.06 11.38
C ILE A 229 -45.99 7.95 10.84
N ASP A 230 -45.48 8.84 11.70
CA ASP A 230 -44.29 9.64 11.42
C ASP A 230 -42.99 8.84 11.65
N GLY A 231 -42.04 8.99 10.73
CA GLY A 231 -40.71 8.37 10.81
C GLY A 231 -40.12 8.06 9.44
N ASP A 232 -38.80 7.80 9.40
CA ASP A 232 -38.15 7.33 8.17
C ASP A 232 -38.60 5.90 7.86
N TYR A 233 -39.15 5.70 6.65
CA TYR A 233 -39.64 4.42 6.17
C TYR A 233 -38.53 3.36 6.03
N LYS A 234 -37.26 3.77 6.00
CA LYS A 234 -36.08 2.89 5.98
C LYS A 234 -35.76 2.25 7.34
N MET A 235 -36.35 2.74 8.42
CA MET A 235 -36.04 2.28 9.78
C MET A 235 -36.93 1.12 10.21
N ALA A 236 -36.33 0.12 10.88
CA ALA A 236 -37.04 -1.04 11.40
C ALA A 236 -38.12 -0.67 12.44
N SER A 237 -37.86 0.34 13.28
CA SER A 237 -38.82 0.85 14.27
C SER A 237 -40.07 1.46 13.63
N THR A 238 -39.90 2.23 12.55
CA THR A 238 -41.02 2.80 11.77
C THR A 238 -41.83 1.70 11.10
N GLN A 239 -41.17 0.72 10.48
CA GLN A 239 -41.86 -0.40 9.84
C GLN A 239 -42.52 -1.35 10.86
N ALA A 240 -41.98 -1.50 12.08
CA ALA A 240 -42.62 -2.27 13.15
C ALA A 240 -43.95 -1.65 13.61
N LYS A 241 -44.03 -0.31 13.70
CA LYS A 241 -45.32 0.38 13.93
C LYS A 241 -46.31 0.09 12.80
N LEU A 242 -45.83 0.05 11.55
CA LEU A 242 -46.67 -0.28 10.41
C LEU A 242 -47.13 -1.75 10.43
N ILE A 243 -46.27 -2.68 10.86
CA ILE A 243 -46.66 -4.09 11.07
C ILE A 243 -47.80 -4.15 12.07
N HIS A 244 -47.65 -3.50 13.23
CA HIS A 244 -48.71 -3.44 14.24
C HIS A 244 -50.02 -2.87 13.67
N TYR A 245 -49.95 -1.75 12.95
CA TYR A 245 -51.12 -1.16 12.30
C TYR A 245 -51.80 -2.17 11.35
N GLY A 246 -51.03 -2.84 10.50
CA GLY A 246 -51.52 -3.83 9.55
C GLY A 246 -52.26 -5.00 10.21
N MET A 247 -51.83 -5.42 11.41
CA MET A 247 -52.47 -6.53 12.14
C MET A 247 -53.96 -6.29 12.40
N PHE A 248 -54.37 -5.02 12.51
CA PHE A 248 -55.73 -4.61 12.81
C PHE A 248 -56.45 -3.89 11.67
N HIS A 249 -55.74 -3.61 10.57
CA HIS A 249 -56.25 -2.84 9.44
C HIS A 249 -56.11 -3.62 8.12
N GLY A 250 -56.64 -4.84 8.12
CA GLY A 250 -56.87 -5.62 6.89
C GLY A 250 -55.70 -6.49 6.39
N GLN A 251 -54.50 -6.39 6.99
CA GLN A 251 -53.38 -7.24 6.59
C GLN A 251 -53.49 -8.66 7.15
N TRP A 252 -54.09 -8.84 8.34
CA TRP A 252 -54.31 -10.14 8.99
C TRP A 252 -55.61 -10.80 8.53
N ILE A 253 -55.53 -11.96 7.88
CA ILE A 253 -56.71 -12.63 7.26
C ILE A 253 -57.27 -13.83 8.05
N GLY A 254 -56.56 -14.30 9.09
CA GLY A 254 -57.08 -15.32 10.01
C GLY A 254 -57.39 -16.70 9.42
N VAL A 255 -56.67 -17.14 8.38
CA VAL A 255 -56.89 -18.43 7.70
C VAL A 255 -56.25 -19.64 8.42
N VAL A 256 -55.24 -19.40 9.26
CA VAL A 256 -54.63 -20.43 10.13
C VAL A 256 -54.63 -19.98 11.58
N SER A 257 -54.57 -20.91 12.53
CA SER A 257 -54.55 -20.59 13.97
C SER A 257 -53.19 -20.02 14.43
N PRO A 258 -53.16 -18.97 15.27
CA PRO A 258 -54.30 -18.19 15.78
C PRO A 258 -55.01 -17.38 14.69
N THR A 259 -56.34 -17.45 14.64
CA THR A 259 -57.15 -16.79 13.61
C THR A 259 -57.35 -15.30 13.91
N ASP A 260 -57.35 -14.91 15.18
CA ASP A 260 -57.38 -13.50 15.61
C ASP A 260 -55.95 -12.97 15.84
N ALA A 261 -55.66 -11.76 15.37
CA ALA A 261 -54.39 -11.08 15.60
C ALA A 261 -54.12 -10.85 17.11
N LYS A 262 -55.17 -10.67 17.93
CA LYS A 262 -55.01 -10.54 19.40
C LYS A 262 -54.46 -11.81 20.04
N ASP A 263 -54.84 -12.96 19.51
CA ASP A 263 -54.36 -14.26 19.97
C ASP A 263 -52.93 -14.52 19.49
N PHE A 264 -52.57 -14.03 18.30
CA PHE A 264 -51.17 -14.02 17.83
C PHE A 264 -50.26 -13.23 18.77
N ILE A 265 -50.66 -12.00 19.12
CA ILE A 265 -49.89 -11.10 20.00
C ILE A 265 -49.57 -11.75 21.34
N LYS A 266 -50.50 -12.55 21.87
CA LYS A 266 -50.38 -13.21 23.18
C LYS A 266 -49.86 -14.66 23.10
N GLY A 267 -49.59 -15.17 21.91
CA GLY A 267 -49.25 -16.58 21.74
C GLY A 267 -47.89 -16.95 22.33
N THR A 268 -47.69 -18.24 22.60
CA THR A 268 -46.49 -18.76 23.28
C THR A 268 -45.76 -19.85 22.50
N ASN A 269 -46.28 -20.30 21.36
CA ASN A 269 -45.67 -21.32 20.52
C ASN A 269 -45.00 -20.68 19.29
N VAL A 270 -43.68 -20.59 19.29
CA VAL A 270 -42.89 -19.92 18.24
C VAL A 270 -43.14 -20.53 16.86
N ASP A 271 -43.22 -21.86 16.74
CA ASP A 271 -43.40 -22.57 15.48
C ASP A 271 -44.78 -22.26 14.87
N GLN A 272 -45.82 -22.34 15.71
CA GLN A 272 -47.20 -22.03 15.31
C GLN A 272 -47.35 -20.56 14.91
N LEU A 273 -46.80 -19.64 15.70
CA LEU A 273 -46.86 -18.21 15.43
C LEU A 273 -46.09 -17.83 14.16
N THR A 274 -44.94 -18.44 13.92
CA THR A 274 -44.15 -18.19 12.69
C THR A 274 -44.95 -18.54 11.44
N ILE A 275 -45.65 -19.69 11.46
CA ILE A 275 -46.55 -20.09 10.37
C ILE A 275 -47.76 -19.17 10.30
N ALA A 276 -48.35 -18.79 11.43
CA ALA A 276 -49.50 -17.91 11.46
C ALA A 276 -49.19 -16.52 10.88
N PHE A 277 -48.05 -15.92 11.22
CA PHE A 277 -47.62 -14.64 10.64
C PHE A 277 -47.40 -14.77 9.13
N LEU A 278 -46.69 -15.81 8.69
CA LEU A 278 -46.48 -16.10 7.28
C LEU A 278 -47.80 -16.19 6.50
N LYS A 279 -48.78 -16.94 7.02
CA LYS A 279 -50.02 -17.27 6.30
C LYS A 279 -51.10 -16.20 6.44
N ASN A 280 -51.21 -15.59 7.61
CA ASN A 280 -52.25 -14.62 7.90
C ASN A 280 -51.83 -13.19 7.58
N PHE A 281 -50.54 -12.84 7.65
CA PHE A 281 -50.06 -11.46 7.47
C PHE A 281 -49.27 -11.25 6.18
N GLU A 282 -48.19 -12.02 5.99
CA GLU A 282 -47.17 -11.75 4.97
C GLU A 282 -47.54 -12.33 3.59
N ARG A 283 -47.97 -13.60 3.56
CA ARG A 283 -48.35 -14.38 2.38
C ARG A 283 -47.25 -14.43 1.31
N ALA A 284 -46.03 -14.79 1.73
CA ALA A 284 -44.88 -14.94 0.85
C ALA A 284 -45.15 -15.92 -0.31
N GLY A 285 -44.70 -15.57 -1.52
CA GLY A 285 -44.86 -16.43 -2.71
C GLY A 285 -44.08 -17.74 -2.61
N VAL A 286 -42.92 -17.73 -1.93
CA VAL A 286 -42.15 -18.94 -1.60
C VAL A 286 -42.01 -19.06 -0.09
N GLU A 287 -42.78 -19.97 0.49
CA GLU A 287 -43.05 -19.98 1.93
C GLU A 287 -41.85 -20.35 2.82
N LYS A 288 -40.90 -21.18 2.37
CA LYS A 288 -39.69 -21.58 3.12
C LYS A 288 -39.93 -21.89 4.62
N THR A 289 -41.00 -22.61 4.93
CA THR A 289 -41.54 -22.76 6.30
C THR A 289 -40.51 -23.24 7.33
N GLN A 290 -39.68 -24.24 6.98
CA GLN A 290 -38.67 -24.77 7.91
C GLN A 290 -37.54 -23.77 8.20
N ALA A 291 -37.14 -22.97 7.20
CA ALA A 291 -36.12 -21.95 7.38
C ALA A 291 -36.61 -20.82 8.31
N ARG A 292 -37.87 -20.41 8.16
CA ARG A 292 -38.49 -19.39 9.01
C ARG A 292 -38.64 -19.84 10.45
N ILE A 293 -39.07 -21.08 10.68
CA ILE A 293 -39.15 -21.64 12.04
C ILE A 293 -37.76 -21.71 12.68
N THR A 294 -36.74 -22.11 11.91
CA THR A 294 -35.35 -22.15 12.39
C THR A 294 -34.84 -20.75 12.74
N ALA A 295 -35.09 -19.75 11.88
CA ALA A 295 -34.74 -18.36 12.15
C ALA A 295 -35.52 -17.79 13.36
N ALA A 296 -36.81 -18.08 13.48
CA ALA A 296 -37.63 -17.64 14.61
C ALA A 296 -37.14 -18.20 15.94
N LYS A 297 -36.69 -19.46 15.99
CA LYS A 297 -36.06 -20.06 17.20
C LYS A 297 -34.75 -19.36 17.55
N LYS A 298 -33.89 -19.10 16.55
CA LYS A 298 -32.67 -18.30 16.73
C LYS A 298 -32.97 -16.92 17.32
N TRP A 299 -33.97 -16.21 16.79
CA TRP A 299 -34.35 -14.89 17.31
C TRP A 299 -35.03 -14.96 18.67
N PHE A 300 -35.80 -16.02 18.95
CA PHE A 300 -36.39 -16.25 20.27
C PHE A 300 -35.29 -16.40 21.33
N ASP A 301 -34.30 -17.26 21.07
CA ASP A 301 -33.17 -17.46 21.97
C ASP A 301 -32.38 -16.16 22.20
N PHE A 302 -32.16 -15.37 21.14
CA PHE A 302 -31.51 -14.07 21.26
C PHE A 302 -32.33 -13.07 22.10
N LEU A 303 -33.60 -12.85 21.76
CA LEU A 303 -34.45 -11.86 22.41
C LEU A 303 -34.82 -12.22 23.85
N LEU A 304 -34.87 -13.52 24.18
CA LEU A 304 -35.07 -14.01 25.54
C LEU A 304 -33.87 -13.70 26.45
N ASN A 305 -32.67 -13.74 25.88
CA ASN A 305 -31.42 -13.49 26.60
C ASN A 305 -30.94 -12.02 26.49
N TYR A 306 -31.64 -11.18 25.73
CA TYR A 306 -31.34 -9.76 25.60
C TYR A 306 -31.77 -8.99 26.86
N LYS A 307 -30.83 -8.28 27.49
CA LYS A 307 -31.08 -7.36 28.61
C LYS A 307 -30.67 -5.94 28.22
N GLU A 308 -31.57 -5.02 28.49
CA GLU A 308 -31.37 -3.60 28.26
C GLU A 308 -30.25 -3.09 29.19
N GLY A 309 -29.15 -2.62 28.60
CA GLY A 309 -27.93 -2.24 29.34
C GLY A 309 -26.74 -3.21 29.24
N ASP A 310 -26.91 -4.40 28.62
CA ASP A 310 -25.80 -5.34 28.32
C ASP A 310 -25.14 -5.08 26.93
N TYR A 311 -25.73 -4.18 26.12
CA TYR A 311 -25.33 -3.80 24.76
C TYR A 311 -25.25 -2.25 24.67
N ASP A 312 -24.29 -1.70 23.92
CA ASP A 312 -24.21 -0.24 23.68
C ASP A 312 -25.14 0.17 22.52
N ASP A 313 -25.94 1.21 22.73
CA ASP A 313 -26.89 1.77 21.75
C ASP A 313 -26.12 2.65 20.75
N PRO A 314 -26.17 2.39 19.42
CA PRO A 314 -25.46 3.19 18.44
C PRO A 314 -26.24 4.47 18.15
N THR A 315 -26.17 5.46 19.04
CA THR A 315 -26.45 6.85 18.65
C THR A 315 -25.25 7.43 17.90
N PRO A 316 -25.45 8.34 16.92
CA PRO A 316 -24.36 8.88 16.10
C PRO A 316 -23.20 9.55 16.86
N GLU A 317 -23.41 9.97 18.12
CA GLU A 317 -22.36 10.52 18.98
C GLU A 317 -21.47 9.45 19.62
N ASN A 318 -21.98 8.24 19.87
CA ASN A 318 -21.22 7.13 20.48
C ASN A 318 -20.45 6.27 19.45
N THR A 319 -20.60 6.55 18.15
CA THR A 319 -19.83 5.90 17.07
C THR A 319 -18.51 6.59 16.74
N LYS A 320 -18.15 7.69 17.43
CA LYS A 320 -16.88 8.37 17.19
C LYS A 320 -15.73 7.55 17.77
N GLU A 321 -15.01 6.88 16.90
CA GLU A 321 -13.79 6.15 17.25
C GLU A 321 -12.69 7.15 17.64
N LYS A 322 -11.92 6.79 18.67
CA LYS A 322 -10.72 7.56 19.05
C LYS A 322 -9.47 6.84 18.59
N LEU A 323 -8.53 7.60 18.06
CA LEU A 323 -7.19 7.15 17.77
C LEU A 323 -6.23 7.84 18.74
N ARG A 324 -5.30 7.07 19.30
CA ARG A 324 -4.25 7.59 20.17
C ARG A 324 -2.90 7.34 19.54
N ASN A 325 -2.15 8.42 19.38
CA ASN A 325 -0.75 8.41 18.96
C ASN A 325 -0.42 7.52 17.75
N VAL A 326 -1.16 7.69 16.65
CA VAL A 326 -0.98 6.91 15.42
C VAL A 326 -0.43 7.81 14.32
N GLY A 327 0.37 7.24 13.44
CA GLY A 327 0.95 7.98 12.33
C GLY A 327 1.94 7.15 11.55
N GLU A 328 2.29 7.61 10.36
CA GLU A 328 3.34 7.02 9.53
C GLU A 328 4.03 8.09 8.70
N ILE A 329 5.27 7.81 8.27
CA ILE A 329 5.96 8.62 7.27
C ILE A 329 5.63 8.08 5.89
N ASP A 330 4.93 8.89 5.09
CA ASP A 330 4.58 8.53 3.72
C ASP A 330 5.76 8.72 2.77
N GLN A 331 6.56 9.78 2.96
CA GLN A 331 7.70 10.10 2.11
C GLN A 331 8.90 10.59 2.92
N LEU A 332 10.06 9.97 2.69
CA LEU A 332 11.35 10.40 3.22
C LEU A 332 12.43 10.37 2.12
N GLY A 333 12.84 11.55 1.69
CA GLY A 333 13.79 11.71 0.61
C GLY A 333 14.72 12.91 0.79
N ILE A 334 15.52 13.16 -0.23
CA ILE A 334 16.52 14.23 -0.26
C ILE A 334 16.31 15.00 -1.56
N LYS A 335 16.07 16.30 -1.48
CA LYS A 335 15.86 17.16 -2.65
C LYS A 335 16.61 18.47 -2.47
N ASN A 336 17.41 18.85 -3.47
CA ASN A 336 18.24 20.05 -3.45
C ASN A 336 19.12 20.14 -2.19
N GLY A 337 19.70 19.00 -1.77
CA GLY A 337 20.54 18.91 -0.56
C GLY A 337 19.79 19.02 0.78
N LYS A 338 18.46 19.08 0.78
CA LYS A 338 17.63 19.07 1.99
C LYS A 338 16.91 17.73 2.12
N VAL A 339 16.86 17.20 3.34
CA VAL A 339 15.92 16.14 3.65
C VAL A 339 14.51 16.73 3.60
N PHE A 340 13.58 16.03 2.97
CA PHE A 340 12.16 16.35 3.08
C PHE A 340 11.41 15.15 3.66
N VAL A 341 10.40 15.46 4.46
CA VAL A 341 9.59 14.48 5.18
C VAL A 341 8.13 14.84 4.97
N LYS A 342 7.32 13.87 4.53
CA LYS A 342 5.87 13.98 4.52
C LYS A 342 5.29 12.79 5.27
N GLY A 343 4.31 13.03 6.12
CA GLY A 343 3.69 12.00 6.93
C GLY A 343 2.36 12.46 7.48
N TRP A 344 1.82 11.65 8.39
CA TRP A 344 0.73 12.05 9.24
C TRP A 344 0.95 11.56 10.67
N HIS A 345 0.51 12.35 11.66
CA HIS A 345 0.49 12.00 13.07
C HIS A 345 -0.81 12.51 13.68
N PHE A 346 -1.52 11.65 14.39
CA PHE A 346 -2.83 11.97 14.94
C PHE A 346 -3.03 11.38 16.33
N SER A 347 -3.71 12.17 17.15
CA SER A 347 -4.31 11.75 18.40
C SER A 347 -5.59 12.57 18.60
N SER A 348 -6.70 11.89 18.88
CA SER A 348 -8.04 12.49 18.95
C SER A 348 -8.15 13.57 20.02
N ASP A 349 -7.38 13.46 21.09
CA ASP A 349 -7.48 14.34 22.27
C ASP A 349 -6.38 15.43 22.28
N LEU A 350 -5.40 15.37 21.39
CA LEU A 350 -4.22 16.25 21.40
C LEU A 350 -4.04 16.95 20.03
N PRO A 351 -4.39 18.25 19.94
CA PRO A 351 -4.54 18.93 18.66
C PRO A 351 -3.23 19.51 18.09
N MET A 352 -2.24 19.83 18.93
CA MET A 352 -0.98 20.41 18.45
C MET A 352 -0.01 19.32 18.02
N GLU A 353 0.74 19.59 16.95
CA GLU A 353 1.74 18.70 16.39
C GLU A 353 3.13 19.35 16.44
N ASN A 354 4.07 18.62 17.04
CA ASN A 354 5.49 18.92 16.98
C ASN A 354 6.23 17.71 16.40
N ILE A 355 7.26 17.96 15.61
CA ILE A 355 8.15 16.91 15.10
C ILE A 355 9.57 17.20 15.56
N GLU A 356 10.23 16.18 16.10
CA GLU A 356 11.61 16.24 16.56
C GLU A 356 12.48 15.29 15.73
N ILE A 357 13.68 15.76 15.39
CA ILE A 357 14.68 15.01 14.62
C ILE A 357 15.86 14.74 15.55
N TYR A 358 16.22 13.47 15.71
CA TYR A 358 17.30 13.05 16.58
C TYR A 358 18.41 12.37 15.78
N ASN A 359 19.65 12.55 16.24
CA ASN A 359 20.76 11.73 15.80
C ASN A 359 20.55 10.29 16.30
N ALA A 360 20.56 9.32 15.39
CA ALA A 360 20.27 7.93 15.69
C ALA A 360 21.39 7.20 16.44
N GLU A 361 22.62 7.68 16.35
CA GLU A 361 23.76 7.07 17.06
C GLU A 361 23.88 7.60 18.49
N THR A 362 23.69 8.90 18.68
CA THR A 362 23.89 9.55 19.98
C THR A 362 22.59 9.86 20.73
N ALA A 363 21.43 9.63 20.12
CA ALA A 363 20.11 10.02 20.62
C ALA A 363 20.01 11.51 21.02
N LYS A 364 20.78 12.39 20.37
CA LYS A 364 20.76 13.84 20.65
C LYS A 364 19.79 14.52 19.70
N LEU A 365 18.97 15.43 20.24
CA LEU A 365 18.07 16.26 19.46
C LEU A 365 18.87 17.16 18.50
N ILE A 366 18.50 17.16 17.23
CA ILE A 366 19.09 17.99 16.17
C ILE A 366 18.15 19.15 15.85
N TYR A 367 16.88 18.84 15.55
CA TYR A 367 15.85 19.83 15.22
C TYR A 367 14.57 19.57 16.00
N GLN A 368 13.87 20.65 16.33
CA GLN A 368 12.53 20.63 16.88
C GLN A 368 11.66 21.61 16.11
N PHE A 369 10.60 21.08 15.50
CA PHE A 369 9.60 21.84 14.76
C PHE A 369 8.33 21.88 15.58
N ASN A 370 7.96 23.06 16.07
CA ASN A 370 6.77 23.24 16.89
C ASN A 370 5.64 23.89 16.08
N ASN A 371 4.39 23.51 16.36
CA ASN A 371 3.19 24.07 15.74
C ASN A 371 3.25 24.04 14.20
N ILE A 372 3.58 22.89 13.64
CA ILE A 372 3.73 22.72 12.20
C ILE A 372 2.37 22.95 11.51
N PRO A 373 2.31 23.63 10.36
CA PRO A 373 1.06 23.80 9.63
C PRO A 373 0.46 22.45 9.22
N ILE A 374 -0.74 22.15 9.76
CA ILE A 374 -1.46 20.93 9.47
C ILE A 374 -1.91 20.89 8.01
N LYS A 375 -1.67 19.76 7.35
CA LYS A 375 -2.13 19.43 6.00
C LYS A 375 -3.35 18.52 6.08
N ILE A 376 -4.34 18.77 5.22
CA ILE A 376 -5.56 17.97 5.13
C ILE A 376 -5.30 16.68 4.35
N ARG A 377 -5.73 15.55 4.91
CA ARG A 377 -5.54 14.18 4.40
C ARG A 377 -6.87 13.43 4.29
N ASN A 378 -7.55 13.61 3.17
CA ASN A 378 -8.85 12.96 2.91
C ASN A 378 -8.72 11.43 2.81
N ASP A 379 -7.58 10.93 2.33
CA ASP A 379 -7.26 9.50 2.29
C ASP A 379 -7.24 8.86 3.69
N ILE A 380 -6.75 9.60 4.69
CA ILE A 380 -6.77 9.14 6.09
C ILE A 380 -8.21 9.17 6.65
N LYS A 381 -9.04 10.14 6.22
CA LYS A 381 -10.46 10.14 6.55
C LYS A 381 -11.21 8.97 5.94
N GLU A 382 -10.90 8.59 4.71
CA GLU A 382 -11.47 7.39 4.09
C GLU A 382 -11.06 6.11 4.81
N LYS A 383 -9.82 6.04 5.31
CA LYS A 383 -9.31 4.92 6.12
C LYS A 383 -9.95 4.85 7.52
N TYR A 384 -10.24 6.00 8.12
CA TYR A 384 -10.83 6.13 9.46
C TYR A 384 -12.09 7.02 9.43
N PRO A 385 -13.18 6.58 8.77
CA PRO A 385 -14.34 7.43 8.51
C PRO A 385 -15.05 7.89 9.78
N ASN A 386 -14.95 7.08 10.84
CA ASN A 386 -15.62 7.30 12.13
C ASN A 386 -14.79 8.13 13.13
N VAL A 387 -13.57 8.53 12.77
CA VAL A 387 -12.70 9.34 13.64
C VAL A 387 -12.85 10.80 13.26
N GLU A 388 -13.19 11.66 14.22
CA GLU A 388 -13.37 13.09 14.01
C GLU A 388 -12.04 13.79 13.77
N ASP A 389 -12.01 14.75 12.84
CA ASP A 389 -10.85 15.58 12.50
C ASP A 389 -9.58 14.80 12.07
N VAL A 390 -9.68 13.50 11.81
CA VAL A 390 -8.52 12.66 11.45
C VAL A 390 -7.84 13.10 10.15
N GLU A 391 -8.58 13.79 9.26
CA GLU A 391 -8.00 14.44 8.08
C GLU A 391 -7.01 15.55 8.43
N LYS A 392 -7.08 16.15 9.63
CA LYS A 392 -6.17 17.19 10.13
C LYS A 392 -4.95 16.57 10.81
N SER A 393 -4.30 15.66 10.12
CA SER A 393 -3.18 14.87 10.64
C SER A 393 -1.90 14.97 9.81
N GLY A 394 -1.95 15.55 8.61
CA GLY A 394 -0.80 15.58 7.72
C GLY A 394 0.23 16.64 8.11
N PHE A 395 1.50 16.33 7.89
CA PHE A 395 2.60 17.28 8.03
C PHE A 395 3.60 17.17 6.88
N GLU A 396 4.31 18.26 6.62
CA GLU A 396 5.40 18.33 5.66
C GLU A 396 6.53 19.21 6.21
N LEU A 397 7.77 18.71 6.13
CA LEU A 397 8.95 19.36 6.68
C LEU A 397 10.13 19.26 5.72
N SER A 398 11.04 20.24 5.78
CA SER A 398 12.32 20.16 5.09
C SER A 398 13.43 20.78 5.94
N PHE A 399 14.58 20.11 6.00
CA PHE A 399 15.74 20.53 6.79
C PHE A 399 17.06 20.05 6.17
N THR A 400 18.17 20.57 6.69
CA THR A 400 19.53 20.17 6.26
C THR A 400 20.17 19.32 7.34
N LEU A 401 21.02 18.37 6.96
CA LEU A 401 21.81 17.56 7.88
C LEU A 401 23.29 17.71 7.55
N LYS A 402 24.16 17.43 8.52
CA LYS A 402 25.59 17.30 8.24
C LYS A 402 25.84 15.94 7.57
N ALA A 403 26.92 15.86 6.80
CA ALA A 403 27.31 14.60 6.16
C ALA A 403 27.50 13.49 7.21
N ASN A 404 27.04 12.28 6.87
CA ASN A 404 27.10 11.06 7.68
C ASN A 404 26.25 11.09 8.97
N GLU A 405 25.29 12.01 9.11
CA GLU A 405 24.33 11.96 10.22
C GLU A 405 23.21 10.94 9.93
N ALA A 406 23.13 9.90 10.75
CA ALA A 406 21.96 9.04 10.82
C ALA A 406 20.89 9.67 11.72
N ILE A 407 19.63 9.66 11.28
CA ILE A 407 18.51 10.27 12.01
C ILE A 407 17.32 9.33 12.18
N PHE A 408 16.59 9.51 13.27
CA PHE A 408 15.21 9.04 13.42
C PHE A 408 14.29 10.22 13.73
N ILE A 409 13.01 10.05 13.41
CA ILE A 409 11.98 11.08 13.51
C ILE A 409 11.02 10.69 14.63
N LYS A 410 10.67 11.66 15.47
CA LYS A 410 9.69 11.49 16.55
C LYS A 410 8.59 12.52 16.40
N GLY A 411 7.34 12.06 16.32
CA GLY A 411 6.16 12.92 16.38
C GLY A 411 5.68 13.10 17.81
N ILE A 412 5.18 14.30 18.13
CA ILE A 412 4.62 14.63 19.43
C ILE A 412 3.26 15.30 19.22
N ARG A 413 2.20 14.69 19.77
CA ARG A 413 0.90 15.36 19.92
C ARG A 413 0.78 15.90 21.34
N THR A 414 0.29 17.11 21.50
CA THR A 414 0.13 17.74 22.82
C THR A 414 -0.98 18.79 22.85
N ASP A 415 -1.48 19.11 24.04
CA ASP A 415 -2.36 20.25 24.34
C ASP A 415 -1.67 21.30 25.24
N GLY A 416 -0.37 21.09 25.56
CA GLY A 416 0.42 21.91 26.47
C GLY A 416 0.50 21.36 27.90
N GLN A 417 -0.35 20.40 28.28
CA GLN A 417 -0.31 19.72 29.57
C GLN A 417 0.08 18.25 29.43
N GLU A 418 -0.60 17.53 28.53
CA GLU A 418 -0.33 16.14 28.20
C GLU A 418 0.42 16.04 26.86
N LYS A 419 1.23 14.98 26.70
CA LYS A 419 1.91 14.69 25.45
C LYS A 419 1.93 13.20 25.15
N GLU A 420 1.77 12.88 23.88
CA GLU A 420 1.96 11.55 23.32
C GLU A 420 3.12 11.58 22.32
N GLU A 421 4.02 10.60 22.40
CA GLU A 421 5.24 10.53 21.58
C GLU A 421 5.20 9.30 20.67
N LEU A 422 5.32 9.50 19.36
CA LEU A 422 5.39 8.43 18.37
C LEU A 422 6.78 8.42 17.74
N TYR A 423 7.48 7.30 17.82
CA TYR A 423 8.71 7.07 17.06
C TYR A 423 8.30 6.45 15.73
N PHE A 424 8.65 7.11 14.62
CA PHE A 424 8.38 6.56 13.30
C PHE A 424 9.43 5.49 12.96
N ASP A 425 9.00 4.40 12.31
CA ASP A 425 9.85 3.24 11.98
C ASP A 425 10.90 3.52 10.87
N ASN A 426 11.04 4.77 10.44
CA ASN A 426 11.93 5.20 9.37
C ASN A 426 13.27 5.71 9.93
N LEU A 427 14.36 5.00 9.59
CA LEU A 427 15.74 5.47 9.78
C LEU A 427 16.26 6.02 8.45
N LEU A 428 16.84 7.22 8.47
CA LEU A 428 17.56 7.78 7.33
C LEU A 428 19.03 7.98 7.70
N MET A 429 19.92 7.32 6.96
CA MET A 429 21.34 7.62 7.00
C MET A 429 21.63 8.64 5.89
N PHE A 430 21.99 9.87 6.27
CA PHE A 430 22.25 10.94 5.32
C PHE A 430 23.73 10.96 4.95
N GLU A 431 24.06 10.33 3.82
CA GLU A 431 25.43 10.25 3.30
C GLU A 431 25.58 11.03 1.98
N PRO A 432 25.40 12.36 1.91
CA PRO A 432 25.81 13.05 0.71
C PRO A 432 27.35 13.06 0.65
N VAL A 433 27.90 12.54 -0.44
CA VAL A 433 29.10 13.18 -1.00
C VAL A 433 28.74 14.63 -1.25
N GLU A 434 29.62 15.58 -0.92
CA GLU A 434 29.45 17.00 -1.23
C GLU A 434 28.82 17.16 -2.63
N ASN A 435 27.54 17.55 -2.65
CA ASN A 435 26.83 17.77 -3.90
C ASN A 435 27.41 19.02 -4.55
N ALA A 436 27.56 18.99 -5.88
CA ALA A 436 27.93 20.19 -6.60
C ALA A 436 26.92 21.32 -6.32
N PRO A 437 27.40 22.56 -6.16
CA PRO A 437 26.52 23.70 -6.03
C PRO A 437 25.63 23.80 -7.27
N VAL A 438 24.36 24.12 -7.06
CA VAL A 438 23.39 24.33 -8.14
C VAL A 438 23.84 25.53 -8.98
N ASP A 439 23.75 25.40 -10.29
CA ASP A 439 24.13 26.43 -11.26
C ASP A 439 23.06 27.52 -11.27
N ASN A 440 23.29 28.60 -10.53
CA ASN A 440 22.34 29.72 -10.37
C ASN A 440 21.84 30.29 -11.72
N TYR A 441 22.59 30.11 -12.82
CA TYR A 441 22.24 30.68 -14.11
C TYR A 441 21.00 30.02 -14.74
N ALA A 442 20.67 28.78 -14.36
CA ALA A 442 19.52 28.07 -14.90
C ALA A 442 18.18 28.45 -14.22
N GLU A 443 18.19 29.13 -13.07
CA GLU A 443 16.96 29.42 -12.34
C GLU A 443 16.11 30.53 -13.00
N ASP A 444 16.76 31.57 -13.52
CA ASP A 444 16.07 32.78 -14.05
C ASP A 444 16.38 33.09 -15.54
N ASN A 445 17.20 32.28 -16.22
CA ASN A 445 17.61 32.57 -17.59
C ASN A 445 16.53 32.22 -18.63
N ARG A 446 15.93 33.26 -19.23
CA ARG A 446 14.99 33.12 -20.36
C ARG A 446 15.66 33.17 -21.75
N LYS A 447 16.95 33.50 -21.86
CA LYS A 447 17.61 33.73 -23.16
C LYS A 447 18.39 32.51 -23.63
N PHE A 448 18.38 32.28 -24.95
CA PHE A 448 19.23 31.29 -25.57
C PHE A 448 20.71 31.72 -25.62
N PHE A 449 21.61 30.87 -25.13
CA PHE A 449 23.04 30.91 -25.43
C PHE A 449 23.69 29.56 -25.14
N PHE A 450 24.90 29.34 -25.64
CA PHE A 450 25.69 28.15 -25.33
C PHE A 450 27.14 28.47 -25.01
N GLU A 451 27.78 27.58 -24.27
CA GLU A 451 29.16 27.67 -23.82
C GLU A 451 29.91 26.38 -24.11
N ILE A 452 31.12 26.48 -24.66
CA ILE A 452 31.99 25.36 -24.99
C ILE A 452 33.14 25.33 -23.98
N PHE A 453 33.38 24.16 -23.40
CA PHE A 453 34.40 23.94 -22.39
C PHE A 453 35.42 22.89 -22.85
N GLU A 454 36.70 23.24 -22.76
CA GLU A 454 37.83 22.33 -22.94
C GLU A 454 38.47 22.07 -21.57
N LYS A 455 38.45 20.82 -21.11
CA LYS A 455 39.01 20.41 -19.80
C LYS A 455 38.48 21.27 -18.62
N GLY A 456 37.19 21.61 -18.67
CA GLY A 456 36.51 22.41 -17.66
C GLY A 456 36.78 23.92 -17.73
N LYS A 457 37.51 24.41 -18.74
CA LYS A 457 37.72 25.84 -18.98
C LYS A 457 36.83 26.31 -20.13
N LEU A 458 36.13 27.42 -19.94
CA LEU A 458 35.36 28.07 -21.00
C LEU A 458 36.30 28.51 -22.11
N VAL A 459 36.10 28.00 -23.33
CA VAL A 459 36.93 28.34 -24.52
C VAL A 459 36.17 29.14 -25.56
N ALA A 460 34.84 29.01 -25.62
CA ALA A 460 34.00 29.79 -26.53
C ALA A 460 32.57 29.94 -25.98
N ARG A 461 31.87 30.97 -26.46
CA ARG A 461 30.45 31.24 -26.17
C ARG A 461 29.77 31.70 -27.44
N GLY A 462 28.54 31.24 -27.67
CA GLY A 462 27.70 31.69 -28.77
C GLY A 462 26.25 31.89 -28.34
N ASN A 463 25.47 32.58 -29.17
CA ASN A 463 24.05 32.87 -28.91
C ASN A 463 23.16 32.67 -30.15
N LYS A 464 23.68 32.00 -31.18
CA LYS A 464 22.99 31.68 -32.43
C LYS A 464 23.40 30.30 -32.90
N ILE A 465 22.43 29.58 -33.45
CA ILE A 465 22.59 28.26 -34.07
C ILE A 465 21.87 28.27 -35.42
N LEU A 466 22.22 27.34 -36.30
CA LEU A 466 21.70 27.23 -37.67
C LEU A 466 20.60 26.17 -37.82
N ASN A 467 20.31 25.41 -36.76
CA ASN A 467 19.20 24.47 -36.68
C ASN A 467 18.19 24.89 -35.62
N THR A 468 16.99 24.30 -35.66
CA THR A 468 16.03 24.34 -34.55
C THR A 468 16.55 23.47 -33.41
N LEU A 469 16.49 23.98 -32.18
CA LEU A 469 16.93 23.25 -31.00
C LEU A 469 15.80 22.37 -30.47
N SER A 470 16.12 21.11 -30.22
CA SER A 470 15.22 20.20 -29.52
C SER A 470 15.99 19.09 -28.82
N TRP A 471 15.38 18.50 -27.80
CA TRP A 471 15.85 17.26 -27.19
C TRP A 471 14.69 16.51 -26.54
N SER A 472 14.89 15.21 -26.36
CA SER A 472 13.93 14.32 -25.72
C SER A 472 14.45 13.82 -24.39
N ASN A 473 13.55 13.65 -23.42
CA ASN A 473 13.83 12.99 -22.15
C ASN A 473 12.83 11.87 -21.90
N GLU A 474 13.29 10.81 -21.25
CA GLU A 474 12.54 9.63 -20.83
C GLU A 474 13.14 9.12 -19.51
N LEU A 475 12.44 8.20 -18.81
CA LEU A 475 13.03 7.55 -17.65
C LEU A 475 14.19 6.65 -18.05
N MET A 476 15.28 6.70 -17.29
CA MET A 476 16.48 5.89 -17.47
C MET A 476 17.09 5.97 -18.88
N TYR A 477 17.00 7.15 -19.48
CA TYR A 477 17.46 7.46 -20.81
C TYR A 477 18.58 8.49 -20.76
N VAL A 478 19.49 8.45 -21.73
CA VAL A 478 20.53 9.47 -21.95
C VAL A 478 20.01 10.45 -23.02
N PRO A 479 19.60 11.68 -22.65
CA PRO A 479 19.14 12.65 -23.64
C PRO A 479 20.23 13.00 -24.65
N THR A 480 19.81 13.26 -25.88
CA THR A 480 20.69 13.68 -26.96
C THR A 480 20.14 14.94 -27.63
N THR A 481 21.02 15.77 -28.17
CA THR A 481 20.67 16.93 -29.00
C THR A 481 21.76 17.20 -30.02
N SER A 482 21.51 18.14 -30.93
CA SER A 482 22.50 18.54 -31.93
C SER A 482 22.54 20.05 -32.10
N LEU A 483 23.74 20.59 -32.34
CA LEU A 483 23.95 21.98 -32.70
C LEU A 483 24.55 22.08 -34.10
N VAL A 484 23.98 22.90 -34.96
CA VAL A 484 24.59 23.31 -36.23
C VAL A 484 25.14 24.71 -36.05
N LEU A 485 26.45 24.87 -36.19
CA LEU A 485 27.17 26.13 -35.99
C LEU A 485 27.94 26.53 -37.26
N PRO A 486 28.30 27.81 -37.43
CA PRO A 486 29.26 28.21 -38.45
C PRO A 486 30.59 27.47 -38.29
N ILE A 487 31.25 27.14 -39.41
CA ILE A 487 32.51 26.38 -39.43
C ILE A 487 33.64 27.03 -38.61
N THR A 488 33.55 28.32 -38.30
CA THR A 488 34.49 29.01 -37.40
C THR A 488 34.56 28.38 -36.01
N TYR A 489 33.50 27.72 -35.54
CA TYR A 489 33.52 27.04 -34.25
C TYR A 489 34.31 25.72 -34.25
N ARG A 490 34.73 25.22 -35.41
CA ARG A 490 35.49 23.97 -35.54
C ARG A 490 36.79 23.95 -34.72
N GLU A 491 37.42 25.10 -34.49
CA GLU A 491 38.65 25.18 -33.70
C GLU A 491 38.46 24.79 -32.21
N TYR A 492 37.24 24.92 -31.70
CA TYR A 492 36.89 24.61 -30.30
C TYR A 492 36.50 23.14 -30.09
N PHE A 493 36.33 22.36 -31.16
CA PHE A 493 35.98 20.95 -31.10
C PHE A 493 37.16 20.08 -31.57
N LYS A 494 37.76 19.33 -30.66
CA LYS A 494 38.90 18.43 -30.90
C LYS A 494 38.58 16.99 -30.48
N GLY A 495 37.46 16.76 -29.79
CA GLY A 495 36.99 15.46 -29.35
C GLY A 495 35.72 15.60 -28.51
N ARG A 496 35.86 15.35 -27.20
CA ARG A 496 34.75 15.25 -26.23
C ARG A 496 34.59 16.54 -25.41
N GLU A 497 34.63 17.69 -26.06
CA GLU A 497 34.41 18.96 -25.36
C GLU A 497 33.00 19.00 -24.74
N GLU A 498 32.88 19.66 -23.59
CA GLU A 498 31.59 19.81 -22.91
C GLU A 498 30.90 21.05 -23.48
N VAL A 499 29.61 20.95 -23.79
CA VAL A 499 28.79 22.07 -24.25
C VAL A 499 27.62 22.25 -23.30
N LYS A 500 27.45 23.45 -22.75
CA LYS A 500 26.25 23.82 -22.00
C LYS A 500 25.36 24.70 -22.85
N ILE A 501 24.10 24.32 -23.00
CA ILE A 501 23.09 25.08 -23.73
C ILE A 501 22.07 25.58 -22.73
N TYR A 502 21.84 26.90 -22.70
CA TYR A 502 20.92 27.55 -21.76
C TYR A 502 19.74 28.16 -22.50
N ILE A 503 18.51 27.86 -22.07
CA ILE A 503 17.26 28.42 -22.63
C ILE A 503 16.09 28.17 -21.66
N ASN A 504 15.17 29.13 -21.50
CA ASN A 504 13.90 28.96 -20.75
C ASN A 504 14.03 28.19 -19.40
N ASN A 505 14.95 28.66 -18.56
CA ASN A 505 15.28 28.10 -17.24
C ASN A 505 15.75 26.63 -17.28
N LYS A 506 16.29 26.21 -18.43
CA LYS A 506 16.85 24.88 -18.67
C LYS A 506 18.30 25.00 -19.11
N VAL A 507 19.09 24.01 -18.70
CA VAL A 507 20.45 23.77 -19.13
C VAL A 507 20.57 22.35 -19.64
N PHE A 508 20.89 22.20 -20.92
CA PHE A 508 21.36 20.92 -21.46
C PHE A 508 22.88 20.91 -21.37
N HIS A 509 23.45 20.12 -20.46
CA HIS A 509 24.89 19.93 -20.37
C HIS A 509 25.23 18.67 -21.16
N GLY A 510 25.83 18.84 -22.33
CA GLY A 510 26.24 17.76 -23.22
C GLY A 510 27.75 17.56 -23.28
N ILE A 511 28.15 16.39 -23.76
CA ILE A 511 29.50 16.05 -24.22
C ILE A 511 29.39 15.77 -25.71
N THR A 512 30.31 16.32 -26.50
CA THR A 512 30.39 15.98 -27.93
C THR A 512 30.65 14.48 -28.11
N SER A 513 29.70 13.80 -28.74
CA SER A 513 29.78 12.38 -29.10
C SER A 513 30.32 12.19 -30.51
N ASP A 514 29.92 13.06 -31.43
CA ASP A 514 30.42 13.13 -32.80
C ASP A 514 30.29 14.57 -33.36
N TYR A 515 31.04 14.88 -34.42
CA TYR A 515 30.79 16.09 -35.19
C TYR A 515 31.09 15.88 -36.68
N ASP A 516 30.24 16.46 -37.52
CA ASP A 516 30.40 16.49 -38.97
C ASP A 516 30.73 17.91 -39.45
N VAL A 517 31.64 18.02 -40.43
CA VAL A 517 32.06 19.32 -40.98
C VAL A 517 31.69 19.40 -42.44
N ASP A 518 30.74 20.27 -42.73
CA ASP A 518 30.29 20.53 -44.08
C ASP A 518 31.02 21.75 -44.65
N LYS A 519 31.92 21.51 -45.61
CA LYS A 519 32.68 22.57 -46.29
C LYS A 519 31.89 23.26 -47.39
N GLU A 520 30.82 22.66 -47.89
CA GLU A 520 29.96 23.27 -48.92
C GLU A 520 29.09 24.35 -48.29
N PHE A 521 28.46 24.03 -47.14
CA PHE A 521 27.60 24.95 -46.42
C PHE A 521 28.35 25.78 -45.35
N GLU A 522 29.66 25.57 -45.20
CA GLU A 522 30.50 26.20 -44.17
C GLU A 522 29.91 26.04 -42.75
N THR A 523 29.47 24.82 -42.43
CA THR A 523 28.89 24.49 -41.12
C THR A 523 29.63 23.35 -40.42
N ILE A 524 29.42 23.27 -39.11
CA ILE A 524 29.76 22.11 -38.28
C ILE A 524 28.51 21.66 -37.54
N THR A 525 28.19 20.37 -37.62
CA THR A 525 27.10 19.73 -36.88
C THR A 525 27.69 18.94 -35.72
N ILE A 526 27.37 19.34 -34.49
CA ILE A 526 27.86 18.70 -33.26
C ILE A 526 26.74 17.86 -32.66
N GLN A 527 26.97 16.56 -32.52
CA GLN A 527 26.11 15.66 -31.75
C GLN A 527 26.51 15.70 -30.28
N LEU A 528 25.52 15.85 -29.42
CA LEU A 528 25.70 15.99 -27.97
C LEU A 528 24.91 14.91 -27.25
N ASP A 529 25.60 14.08 -26.49
CA ASP A 529 24.99 13.22 -25.49
C ASP A 529 24.99 13.98 -24.17
N HIS A 530 23.91 13.87 -23.39
CA HIS A 530 23.86 14.49 -22.07
C HIS A 530 25.05 14.01 -21.22
N ILE A 531 25.55 14.89 -20.35
CA ILE A 531 26.76 14.68 -19.55
C ILE A 531 26.71 13.42 -18.67
N ILE A 532 25.52 12.84 -18.44
CA ILE A 532 25.35 11.54 -17.77
C ILE A 532 26.09 10.40 -18.50
N SER A 533 26.28 10.51 -19.82
CA SER A 533 27.09 9.57 -20.62
C SER A 533 28.53 9.43 -20.09
N GLU A 534 29.05 10.41 -19.33
CA GLU A 534 30.36 10.27 -18.70
C GLU A 534 30.44 9.07 -17.74
N TRP A 535 29.30 8.62 -17.20
CA TRP A 535 29.22 7.44 -16.33
C TRP A 535 29.61 6.14 -17.04
N GLU A 536 29.56 6.10 -18.37
CA GLU A 536 30.07 4.98 -19.16
C GLU A 536 31.60 4.89 -19.14
N PHE A 537 32.30 6.00 -18.90
CA PHE A 537 33.76 6.08 -19.01
C PHE A 537 34.50 5.46 -17.80
N ARG A 538 33.77 5.07 -16.75
CA ARG A 538 34.33 4.46 -15.54
C ARG A 538 33.54 3.23 -15.16
N GLN A 539 34.26 2.21 -14.68
CA GLN A 539 33.67 0.99 -14.16
C GLN A 539 33.40 1.09 -12.67
N VAL A 540 32.41 0.33 -12.21
CA VAL A 540 32.26 0.01 -10.79
C VAL A 540 33.34 -1.00 -10.37
N SER A 541 33.71 -1.00 -9.10
CA SER A 541 34.66 -1.98 -8.56
C SER A 541 34.21 -3.41 -8.85
N THR A 542 35.16 -4.28 -9.23
CA THR A 542 34.85 -5.67 -9.60
C THR A 542 34.48 -6.49 -8.37
N ASN A 543 33.44 -7.31 -8.48
CA ASN A 543 32.89 -8.13 -7.39
C ASN A 543 32.46 -7.29 -6.17
N LEU A 544 31.95 -6.09 -6.42
CA LEU A 544 31.45 -5.20 -5.38
C LEU A 544 30.09 -5.69 -4.90
N ALA A 545 30.07 -6.30 -3.71
CA ALA A 545 28.86 -6.83 -3.10
C ALA A 545 28.11 -5.74 -2.31
N CYS A 546 26.84 -5.53 -2.64
CA CYS A 546 25.89 -4.74 -1.86
C CYS A 546 24.89 -5.69 -1.20
N LYS A 547 24.85 -5.72 0.13
CA LYS A 547 23.91 -6.55 0.89
C LYS A 547 23.10 -5.67 1.83
N ASN A 548 21.79 -5.63 1.64
CA ASN A 548 20.83 -4.88 2.42
C ASN A 548 21.18 -3.38 2.52
N ARG A 549 21.77 -2.81 1.46
CA ARG A 549 22.19 -1.40 1.39
C ARG A 549 21.12 -0.54 0.75
N THR A 550 20.93 0.69 1.20
CA THR A 550 19.95 1.60 0.59
C THR A 550 20.49 2.23 -0.68
N ILE A 551 19.61 2.71 -1.58
CA ILE A 551 20.03 3.41 -2.79
C ILE A 551 20.84 4.67 -2.45
N ASN A 552 20.47 5.39 -1.39
CA ASN A 552 21.25 6.55 -0.94
C ASN A 552 22.68 6.15 -0.54
N ASP A 553 22.82 5.05 0.21
CA ASP A 553 24.09 4.53 0.74
C ASP A 553 25.03 3.99 -0.36
N ILE A 554 24.51 3.40 -1.44
CA ILE A 554 25.39 2.95 -2.53
C ILE A 554 25.90 4.14 -3.38
N PHE A 555 25.03 5.10 -3.72
CA PHE A 555 25.37 6.27 -4.54
C PHE A 555 25.97 7.44 -3.75
N SER A 556 26.11 7.29 -2.42
CA SER A 556 27.00 8.12 -1.59
C SER A 556 28.48 7.78 -1.78
N THR A 557 28.81 6.71 -2.51
CA THR A 557 30.20 6.30 -2.70
C THR A 557 30.68 6.63 -4.10
N LEU A 558 31.99 6.93 -4.24
CA LEU A 558 32.62 7.07 -5.54
C LEU A 558 32.83 5.74 -6.28
N ASP A 559 32.49 4.61 -5.68
CA ASP A 559 32.39 3.33 -6.39
C ASP A 559 31.21 3.34 -7.37
N PHE A 560 30.06 3.89 -6.98
CA PHE A 560 28.88 4.01 -7.84
C PHE A 560 28.77 5.39 -8.49
N ARG A 561 28.82 6.46 -7.70
CA ARG A 561 28.75 7.83 -8.21
C ARG A 561 29.96 8.16 -9.06
N TYR A 562 29.77 8.85 -10.18
CA TYR A 562 30.88 9.15 -11.10
C TYR A 562 31.90 10.12 -10.50
N SER A 563 31.43 11.21 -9.88
CA SER A 563 32.26 12.21 -9.19
C SER A 563 31.44 13.09 -8.24
N ASN A 564 32.13 13.88 -7.41
CA ASN A 564 31.52 14.90 -6.54
C ASN A 564 30.87 16.05 -7.32
N LYS A 565 31.07 16.14 -8.65
CA LYS A 565 30.44 17.16 -9.50
C LYS A 565 28.96 16.90 -9.78
N TRP A 566 28.46 15.71 -9.46
CA TRP A 566 27.05 15.39 -9.62
C TRP A 566 26.22 15.95 -8.47
N HIS A 567 24.96 16.25 -8.73
CA HIS A 567 23.95 16.51 -7.72
C HIS A 567 22.92 15.39 -7.78
N LEU A 568 22.75 14.68 -6.67
CA LEU A 568 21.82 13.56 -6.58
C LEU A 568 20.61 13.97 -5.73
N ASP A 569 19.43 13.87 -6.31
CA ASP A 569 18.15 13.98 -5.62
C ASP A 569 17.51 12.60 -5.48
N TYR A 570 16.89 12.35 -4.34
CA TYR A 570 16.13 11.15 -4.03
C TYR A 570 14.70 11.56 -3.71
N LEU A 571 13.83 11.49 -4.72
CA LEU A 571 12.43 11.85 -4.65
C LEU A 571 11.61 10.75 -3.96
N GLN A 572 10.47 11.13 -3.39
CA GLN A 572 9.59 10.27 -2.59
C GLN A 572 10.39 9.40 -1.56
N ASN A 573 10.25 8.07 -1.63
CA ASN A 573 10.94 7.10 -0.75
C ASN A 573 12.15 6.45 -1.40
N SER A 574 12.61 6.96 -2.55
CA SER A 574 13.68 6.31 -3.32
C SER A 574 14.97 6.12 -2.54
N SER A 575 15.27 7.05 -1.62
CA SER A 575 16.45 6.99 -0.75
C SER A 575 16.51 5.75 0.14
N GLN A 576 15.35 5.18 0.50
CA GLN A 576 15.23 4.11 1.51
C GLN A 576 15.15 2.71 0.91
N LYS A 577 14.94 2.59 -0.41
CA LYS A 577 14.86 1.27 -1.06
C LYS A 577 16.18 0.54 -0.89
N ARG A 578 16.09 -0.75 -0.58
CA ARG A 578 17.26 -1.60 -0.31
C ARG A 578 17.47 -2.59 -1.44
N ILE A 579 18.74 -2.90 -1.70
CA ILE A 579 19.14 -3.87 -2.72
C ILE A 579 20.12 -4.91 -2.17
N ASP A 580 20.08 -6.10 -2.76
CA ASP A 580 21.00 -7.22 -2.57
C ASP A 580 21.56 -7.59 -3.96
N TYR A 581 22.82 -7.29 -4.26
CA TYR A 581 23.44 -7.57 -5.57
C TYR A 581 24.97 -7.54 -5.55
N VAL A 582 25.61 -8.26 -6.48
CA VAL A 582 27.07 -8.23 -6.69
C VAL A 582 27.38 -7.66 -8.07
N TYR A 583 27.97 -6.47 -8.11
CA TYR A 583 28.34 -5.81 -9.36
C TYR A 583 29.71 -6.31 -9.85
N SER A 584 29.80 -6.58 -11.15
CA SER A 584 31.05 -7.02 -11.77
C SER A 584 31.09 -6.63 -13.24
N ARG A 585 32.24 -6.07 -13.68
CA ARG A 585 32.53 -5.73 -15.09
C ARG A 585 31.49 -4.84 -15.79
N GLN A 586 30.83 -3.95 -15.06
CA GLN A 586 29.86 -3.00 -15.60
C GLN A 586 30.41 -1.57 -15.52
N ASN A 587 30.03 -0.72 -16.48
CA ASN A 587 30.25 0.72 -16.34
C ASN A 587 29.26 1.32 -15.31
N LYS A 588 29.50 2.55 -14.83
CA LYS A 588 28.66 3.14 -13.78
C LYS A 588 27.24 3.44 -14.26
N LEU A 589 27.02 3.70 -15.55
CA LEU A 589 25.67 3.94 -16.10
C LEU A 589 24.86 2.63 -16.18
N GLU A 590 25.51 1.54 -16.59
CA GLU A 590 24.95 0.19 -16.54
C GLU A 590 24.62 -0.21 -15.11
N ALA A 591 25.54 0.02 -14.17
CA ALA A 591 25.31 -0.27 -12.75
C ALA A 591 24.18 0.59 -12.17
N LEU A 592 24.07 1.87 -12.58
CA LEU A 592 22.97 2.76 -12.20
C LEU A 592 21.62 2.20 -12.67
N THR A 593 21.51 1.84 -13.94
CA THR A 593 20.28 1.29 -14.51
C THR A 593 19.94 -0.05 -13.86
N LYS A 594 20.93 -0.94 -13.72
CA LYS A 594 20.77 -2.23 -13.06
C LYS A 594 20.25 -2.08 -11.63
N THR A 595 20.76 -1.11 -10.89
CA THR A 595 20.32 -0.83 -9.52
C THR A 595 18.83 -0.51 -9.44
N CYS A 596 18.34 0.36 -10.31
CA CYS A 596 16.92 0.70 -10.38
C CYS A 596 16.08 -0.53 -10.76
N GLU A 597 16.57 -1.37 -11.68
CA GLU A 597 15.89 -2.59 -12.12
C GLU A 597 15.69 -3.65 -11.04
N LEU A 598 16.58 -3.70 -10.03
CA LEU A 598 16.50 -4.62 -8.90
C LEU A 598 15.34 -4.32 -7.94
N THR A 599 14.78 -3.11 -7.99
CA THR A 599 13.63 -2.72 -7.17
C THR A 599 12.33 -2.78 -7.96
N ASP A 600 11.18 -2.74 -7.30
CA ASP A 600 9.88 -2.78 -7.94
C ASP A 600 9.53 -1.49 -8.71
N ASP A 601 9.93 -0.34 -8.18
CA ASP A 601 9.38 0.96 -8.58
C ASP A 601 10.41 2.08 -8.79
N ILE A 602 11.71 1.84 -8.56
CA ILE A 602 12.73 2.88 -8.71
C ILE A 602 13.08 3.11 -10.18
N TRP A 603 13.27 4.38 -10.50
CA TRP A 603 13.85 4.86 -11.74
C TRP A 603 14.87 5.95 -11.47
N TRP A 604 15.73 6.22 -12.46
CA TRP A 604 16.56 7.42 -12.51
C TRP A 604 16.16 8.28 -13.70
N ARG A 605 16.32 9.60 -13.61
CA ARG A 605 16.19 10.55 -14.73
C ARG A 605 17.17 11.71 -14.57
N VAL A 606 17.50 12.38 -15.67
CA VAL A 606 18.27 13.63 -15.61
C VAL A 606 17.34 14.82 -15.49
N GLY A 607 17.77 15.85 -14.76
CA GLY A 607 17.05 17.11 -14.62
C GLY A 607 17.75 18.24 -15.38
N PHE A 608 16.99 19.08 -16.08
CA PHE A 608 17.54 20.18 -16.88
C PHE A 608 17.63 21.52 -16.15
N ASN A 609 17.26 21.60 -14.88
CA ASN A 609 17.48 22.81 -14.09
C ASN A 609 18.91 22.92 -13.54
N PHE A 610 19.73 21.88 -13.74
CA PHE A 610 21.13 21.84 -13.32
C PHE A 610 21.95 20.88 -14.21
N GLY A 611 23.13 21.30 -14.67
CA GLY A 611 23.86 20.55 -15.70
C GLY A 611 24.20 19.10 -15.35
N ARG A 612 24.63 18.81 -14.11
CA ARG A 612 24.93 17.45 -13.64
C ARG A 612 23.94 17.00 -12.56
N LYS A 613 22.65 17.02 -12.87
CA LYS A 613 21.57 16.56 -11.98
C LYS A 613 21.11 15.15 -12.32
N LEU A 614 21.07 14.29 -11.31
CA LEU A 614 20.44 12.98 -11.39
C LEU A 614 19.38 12.88 -10.30
N GLU A 615 18.18 12.46 -10.68
CA GLU A 615 17.06 12.28 -9.76
C GLU A 615 16.70 10.79 -9.74
N PHE A 616 16.69 10.21 -8.55
CA PHE A 616 16.06 8.94 -8.26
C PHE A 616 14.63 9.19 -7.80
N GLY A 617 13.69 8.36 -8.22
CA GLY A 617 12.31 8.46 -7.77
C GLY A 617 11.63 7.11 -7.72
N THR A 618 10.49 7.08 -7.03
CA THR A 618 9.54 5.96 -7.07
C THR A 618 8.31 6.36 -7.89
N PHE A 619 7.18 5.64 -7.78
CA PHE A 619 5.89 6.05 -8.35
C PHE A 619 5.67 7.58 -8.25
N GLY A 620 5.40 8.19 -9.41
CA GLY A 620 5.57 9.62 -9.68
C GLY A 620 4.88 10.58 -8.70
N GLU A 621 5.51 11.73 -8.46
CA GLU A 621 4.91 12.82 -7.69
C GLU A 621 3.72 13.40 -8.46
N THR A 622 2.58 13.51 -7.81
CA THR A 622 1.45 14.27 -8.34
C THR A 622 1.78 15.75 -8.29
N LYS A 623 1.94 16.35 -9.47
CA LYS A 623 2.20 17.77 -9.62
C LYS A 623 0.89 18.51 -9.82
N PRO A 624 0.70 19.70 -9.22
CA PRO A 624 -0.51 20.50 -9.39
C PRO A 624 -0.55 21.21 -10.76
N VAL A 625 -0.17 20.49 -11.82
CA VAL A 625 -0.15 20.97 -13.20
C VAL A 625 -1.33 20.38 -13.95
N GLN A 626 -2.11 21.27 -14.55
CA GLN A 626 -3.30 20.93 -15.30
C GLN A 626 -3.17 21.41 -16.74
N ILE A 627 -3.21 20.47 -17.69
CA ILE A 627 -3.23 20.76 -19.12
C ILE A 627 -4.67 20.70 -19.61
N SER A 628 -5.09 21.70 -20.39
CA SER A 628 -6.46 21.80 -20.91
C SER A 628 -6.52 22.51 -22.27
N SER A 629 -7.65 22.37 -22.95
CA SER A 629 -7.94 23.09 -24.21
C SER A 629 -8.42 24.54 -24.01
N VAL A 630 -8.51 25.02 -22.76
CA VAL A 630 -8.99 26.38 -22.47
C VAL A 630 -7.99 27.42 -22.99
N ARG A 631 -8.47 28.39 -23.78
CA ARG A 631 -7.63 29.37 -24.50
C ARG A 631 -6.62 30.13 -23.62
N ASN A 632 -7.00 30.41 -22.37
CA ASN A 632 -6.23 31.20 -21.40
C ASN A 632 -5.65 30.36 -20.25
N ALA A 633 -5.63 29.03 -20.36
CA ALA A 633 -4.95 28.19 -19.39
C ALA A 633 -3.43 28.45 -19.43
N PRO A 634 -2.72 28.43 -18.28
CA PRO A 634 -1.27 28.60 -18.25
C PRO A 634 -0.53 27.50 -19.00
N TYR A 635 -1.07 26.26 -18.96
CA TYR A 635 -0.56 25.11 -19.71
C TYR A 635 -1.65 24.65 -20.67
N ARG A 636 -1.56 25.14 -21.91
CA ARG A 636 -2.61 24.95 -22.91
C ARG A 636 -2.25 23.83 -23.86
N LEU A 637 -3.25 23.04 -24.24
CA LEU A 637 -3.18 22.11 -25.35
C LEU A 637 -3.07 22.87 -26.69
N ILE A 638 -2.03 22.61 -27.47
CA ILE A 638 -1.77 23.28 -28.76
C ILE A 638 -2.34 22.47 -29.93
N SER A 639 -2.39 21.14 -29.82
CA SER A 639 -2.91 20.22 -30.83
C SER A 639 -3.88 19.23 -30.21
N GLU A 640 -4.82 18.71 -31.01
CA GLU A 640 -5.66 17.59 -30.56
C GLU A 640 -4.80 16.39 -30.14
N PRO A 641 -5.19 15.64 -29.09
CA PRO A 641 -4.42 14.48 -28.64
C PRO A 641 -4.37 13.39 -29.71
N LYS A 642 -3.19 12.80 -29.89
CA LYS A 642 -3.00 11.59 -30.68
C LYS A 642 -2.95 10.38 -29.75
N ILE A 643 -3.62 9.31 -30.15
CA ILE A 643 -3.61 8.05 -29.40
C ILE A 643 -2.73 7.05 -30.14
N ASP A 644 -1.83 6.40 -29.42
CA ASP A 644 -1.02 5.28 -29.90
C ASP A 644 -1.37 3.98 -29.17
N TYR A 645 -1.59 2.92 -29.93
CA TYR A 645 -1.96 1.60 -29.44
C TYR A 645 -0.84 0.61 -29.76
N GLN A 646 -0.22 0.05 -28.72
CA GLN A 646 0.89 -0.89 -28.89
C GLN A 646 0.54 -2.25 -28.29
N PHE A 647 0.63 -3.28 -29.13
CA PHE A 647 0.33 -4.68 -28.79
C PHE A 647 1.36 -5.67 -29.41
N ASP A 648 2.47 -5.16 -29.94
CA ASP A 648 3.52 -5.93 -30.61
C ASP A 648 4.42 -6.69 -29.62
N GLN A 649 4.54 -6.20 -28.39
CA GLN A 649 5.42 -6.73 -27.34
C GLN A 649 4.65 -7.49 -26.24
N VAL A 650 3.39 -7.89 -26.48
CA VAL A 650 2.55 -8.42 -25.40
C VAL A 650 2.98 -9.81 -24.97
N ILE A 651 3.24 -9.98 -23.67
CA ILE A 651 3.53 -11.28 -23.04
C ILE A 651 2.63 -11.39 -21.81
N ASN A 652 1.86 -12.47 -21.73
CA ASN A 652 0.93 -12.70 -20.61
C ASN A 652 1.17 -14.03 -19.88
N MET A 653 2.13 -14.83 -20.32
CA MET A 653 2.61 -16.02 -19.62
C MET A 653 4.14 -16.07 -19.63
N ALA A 654 4.75 -16.33 -18.48
CA ALA A 654 6.21 -16.36 -18.37
C ALA A 654 6.74 -17.55 -17.57
N THR A 655 7.64 -18.31 -18.18
CA THR A 655 8.51 -19.27 -17.49
C THR A 655 9.79 -18.60 -17.04
N VAL A 656 10.43 -19.17 -16.02
CA VAL A 656 11.59 -18.56 -15.36
C VAL A 656 12.72 -19.58 -15.26
N TYR A 657 13.92 -19.11 -15.62
CA TYR A 657 15.16 -19.86 -15.65
C TYR A 657 16.29 -19.06 -14.99
N GLY A 658 17.37 -19.73 -14.60
CA GLY A 658 18.68 -19.09 -14.41
C GLY A 658 19.56 -19.42 -15.61
N GLU A 659 20.38 -18.48 -16.14
CA GLU A 659 21.27 -18.84 -17.24
C GLU A 659 22.36 -19.79 -16.77
N LYS A 660 22.85 -20.52 -17.76
CA LYS A 660 24.03 -21.33 -17.68
C LYS A 660 25.20 -20.37 -17.45
N SER A 661 25.73 -20.32 -16.23
CA SER A 661 27.16 -20.05 -16.12
C SER A 661 27.89 -21.09 -16.97
N ASP A 662 29.11 -20.80 -17.39
CA ASP A 662 29.98 -21.66 -18.21
C ASP A 662 30.18 -23.09 -17.62
N SER A 663 29.63 -23.34 -16.43
CA SER A 663 29.52 -24.60 -15.69
C SER A 663 28.18 -25.37 -15.84
N GLY A 664 27.19 -24.87 -16.58
CA GLY A 664 26.12 -25.69 -17.18
C GLY A 664 24.87 -26.04 -16.36
N MET A 665 24.59 -25.38 -15.23
CA MET A 665 23.39 -25.66 -14.41
C MET A 665 22.23 -24.67 -14.71
N SER A 666 21.05 -25.18 -15.09
CA SER A 666 19.77 -24.44 -14.98
C SER A 666 19.07 -24.91 -13.70
N SER A 667 19.06 -24.07 -12.67
CA SER A 667 18.79 -24.55 -11.31
C SER A 667 17.70 -23.78 -10.56
N MET A 668 16.90 -22.95 -11.25
CA MET A 668 15.81 -22.18 -10.66
C MET A 668 14.47 -22.56 -11.31
N SER A 669 13.40 -22.67 -10.51
CA SER A 669 12.05 -22.99 -10.98
C SER A 669 11.01 -22.30 -10.09
N LEU A 670 9.78 -22.08 -10.59
CA LEU A 670 8.68 -21.48 -9.81
C LEU A 670 7.94 -22.48 -8.90
N ARG A 671 8.52 -23.67 -8.66
CA ARG A 671 7.88 -24.76 -7.92
C ARG A 671 7.51 -24.37 -6.50
N GLU A 672 8.40 -23.72 -5.77
CA GLU A 672 8.19 -23.35 -4.37
C GLU A 672 6.97 -22.40 -4.25
N VAL A 673 6.87 -21.42 -5.15
CA VAL A 673 5.70 -20.50 -5.21
C VAL A 673 4.42 -21.23 -5.65
N TYR A 674 4.53 -22.24 -6.51
CA TYR A 674 3.38 -23.08 -6.87
C TYR A 674 2.85 -23.89 -5.69
N LEU A 675 3.73 -24.43 -4.85
CA LEU A 675 3.38 -25.23 -3.68
C LEU A 675 2.80 -24.41 -2.52
N GLU A 676 2.98 -23.09 -2.55
CA GLU A 676 2.46 -22.16 -1.55
C GLU A 676 1.48 -21.14 -2.16
N PRO A 677 0.24 -21.55 -2.54
CA PRO A 677 -0.70 -20.67 -3.25
C PRO A 677 -1.01 -19.34 -2.56
N HIS A 678 -0.97 -19.30 -1.22
CA HIS A 678 -1.23 -18.10 -0.43
C HIS A 678 -0.14 -17.02 -0.59
N THR A 679 1.03 -17.37 -1.13
CA THR A 679 2.10 -16.40 -1.44
C THR A 679 1.89 -15.73 -2.80
N GLN A 680 1.10 -16.31 -3.70
CA GLN A 680 0.95 -15.80 -5.08
C GLN A 680 0.27 -14.42 -5.09
N ILE A 681 0.78 -13.51 -5.92
CA ILE A 681 0.20 -12.19 -6.14
C ILE A 681 -1.14 -12.38 -6.84
N LYS A 682 -2.19 -11.74 -6.33
CA LYS A 682 -3.55 -11.78 -6.89
C LYS A 682 -3.53 -11.39 -8.38
N GLY A 683 -4.14 -12.22 -9.23
CA GLY A 683 -4.16 -12.06 -10.69
C GLY A 683 -2.92 -12.59 -11.41
N PHE A 684 -1.92 -13.09 -10.68
CA PHE A 684 -0.68 -13.66 -11.21
C PHE A 684 -0.42 -15.11 -10.75
N PRO A 685 -1.36 -16.04 -10.99
CA PRO A 685 -1.19 -17.42 -10.56
C PRO A 685 0.02 -18.10 -11.19
N VAL A 686 0.66 -19.01 -10.44
CA VAL A 686 1.59 -19.99 -10.99
C VAL A 686 0.83 -21.26 -11.36
N ARG A 687 1.06 -21.77 -12.57
CA ARG A 687 0.44 -22.98 -13.11
C ARG A 687 1.48 -23.90 -13.73
N VAL A 688 1.11 -25.17 -13.89
CA VAL A 688 1.91 -26.13 -14.64
C VAL A 688 1.68 -25.87 -16.13
N LEU A 689 2.75 -25.60 -16.87
CA LEU A 689 2.72 -25.40 -18.31
C LEU A 689 2.81 -26.75 -19.03
N ARG A 690 3.87 -27.53 -18.75
CA ARG A 690 4.18 -28.80 -19.44
C ARG A 690 4.77 -29.84 -18.47
N LYS A 691 4.66 -31.12 -18.84
CA LYS A 691 5.26 -32.28 -18.15
C LYS A 691 6.20 -33.03 -19.09
N GLY A 692 7.22 -33.69 -18.56
CA GLY A 692 8.20 -34.46 -19.34
C GLY A 692 9.38 -33.64 -19.87
N ILE A 693 9.66 -32.48 -19.26
CA ILE A 693 10.79 -31.62 -19.64
C ILE A 693 11.97 -31.92 -18.72
N ASN A 694 13.13 -32.23 -19.30
CA ASN A 694 14.36 -32.38 -18.54
C ASN A 694 14.99 -30.99 -18.30
N ASN A 695 14.88 -30.48 -17.08
CA ASN A 695 15.45 -29.19 -16.68
C ASN A 695 16.93 -29.28 -16.25
N GLU A 696 17.56 -30.46 -16.32
CA GLU A 696 19.00 -30.67 -16.07
C GLU A 696 19.68 -31.32 -17.30
N ARG A 697 20.80 -30.79 -17.81
CA ARG A 697 21.61 -31.54 -18.79
C ARG A 697 22.26 -32.72 -18.08
N GLY A 698 22.13 -33.94 -18.62
CA GLY A 698 22.92 -35.08 -18.18
C GLY A 698 24.27 -35.06 -18.86
N TYR A 699 25.35 -34.73 -18.15
CA TYR A 699 26.72 -35.20 -18.38
C TYR A 699 27.58 -34.94 -17.12
N ASP A 700 28.46 -35.89 -16.80
CA ASP A 700 29.33 -35.96 -15.62
C ASP A 700 30.25 -34.73 -15.44
N TYR A 701 29.76 -33.69 -14.76
CA TYR A 701 30.60 -32.60 -14.25
C TYR A 701 30.50 -32.49 -12.72
N ILE A 702 31.57 -31.93 -12.16
CA ILE A 702 31.92 -31.80 -10.74
C ILE A 702 30.70 -31.45 -9.87
N ASN A 703 30.62 -32.09 -8.69
CA ASN A 703 29.56 -31.99 -7.68
C ASN A 703 29.30 -30.53 -7.20
N LEU A 704 28.51 -29.78 -7.96
CA LEU A 704 28.02 -28.44 -7.59
C LEU A 704 26.61 -28.55 -6.96
N ALA A 705 26.28 -27.61 -6.06
CA ALA A 705 25.02 -27.63 -5.32
C ALA A 705 23.80 -27.41 -6.24
N LYS A 706 22.88 -28.39 -6.29
CA LYS A 706 21.61 -28.26 -7.02
C LYS A 706 20.69 -27.24 -6.33
N ILE A 707 20.25 -26.21 -7.05
CA ILE A 707 19.40 -25.13 -6.52
C ILE A 707 17.88 -25.41 -6.69
N ALA A 708 17.46 -26.40 -7.50
CA ALA A 708 16.05 -26.80 -7.65
C ALA A 708 15.87 -28.34 -7.72
N SER A 709 14.68 -28.84 -7.34
CA SER A 709 14.34 -30.28 -7.45
C SER A 709 13.86 -30.65 -8.85
N ASN A 710 14.46 -31.65 -9.50
CA ASN A 710 14.00 -32.17 -10.79
C ASN A 710 12.74 -33.04 -10.63
N ASN A 711 11.58 -32.51 -11.04
CA ASN A 711 10.32 -33.25 -11.10
C ASN A 711 9.77 -33.42 -12.53
N ASN A 712 10.55 -33.08 -13.57
CA ASN A 712 10.11 -33.04 -14.96
C ASN A 712 8.85 -32.18 -15.24
N VAL A 713 8.62 -31.10 -14.47
CA VAL A 713 7.49 -30.18 -14.63
C VAL A 713 7.97 -28.76 -14.88
N GLU A 714 7.39 -28.09 -15.88
CA GLU A 714 7.62 -26.67 -16.14
C GLU A 714 6.47 -25.84 -15.55
N TYR A 715 6.83 -24.78 -14.82
CA TYR A 715 5.91 -23.87 -14.16
C TYR A 715 5.95 -22.51 -14.84
N THR A 716 4.78 -21.90 -15.00
CA THR A 716 4.60 -20.58 -15.62
C THR A 716 3.81 -19.66 -14.71
N VAL A 717 4.17 -18.38 -14.68
CA VAL A 717 3.29 -17.32 -14.17
C VAL A 717 2.32 -16.92 -15.28
N ILE A 718 1.07 -16.61 -14.94
CA ILE A 718 0.05 -16.14 -15.89
C ILE A 718 -0.46 -14.78 -15.42
N ASP A 719 -0.48 -13.76 -16.29
CA ASP A 719 -1.18 -12.49 -16.05
C ASP A 719 -2.64 -12.61 -16.50
N GLU A 720 -3.53 -12.95 -15.56
CA GLU A 720 -4.96 -13.19 -15.88
C GLU A 720 -5.64 -11.97 -16.49
N GLN A 721 -5.18 -10.76 -16.14
CA GLN A 721 -5.73 -9.53 -16.71
C GLN A 721 -5.28 -9.38 -18.16
N SER A 722 -3.99 -9.49 -18.43
CA SER A 722 -3.48 -9.39 -19.81
C SER A 722 -4.05 -10.49 -20.72
N VAL A 723 -4.29 -11.70 -20.19
CA VAL A 723 -4.98 -12.75 -20.95
C VAL A 723 -6.41 -12.31 -21.34
N ARG A 724 -7.17 -11.72 -20.41
CA ARG A 724 -8.51 -11.19 -20.72
C ARG A 724 -8.45 -10.06 -21.75
N ASP A 725 -7.48 -9.17 -21.62
CA ASP A 725 -7.30 -8.01 -22.52
C ASP A 725 -6.91 -8.45 -23.95
N GLU A 726 -6.18 -9.56 -24.08
CA GLU A 726 -5.85 -10.21 -25.36
C GLU A 726 -6.90 -11.23 -25.81
N SER A 727 -8.17 -11.03 -25.45
CA SER A 727 -9.28 -11.90 -25.88
C SER A 727 -9.07 -13.39 -25.54
N ASN A 728 -8.50 -13.67 -24.37
CA ASN A 728 -8.11 -14.99 -23.88
C ASN A 728 -7.00 -15.70 -24.68
N ILE A 729 -6.22 -14.96 -25.48
CA ILE A 729 -5.03 -15.49 -26.15
C ILE A 729 -3.88 -15.58 -25.15
N SER A 730 -3.21 -16.73 -25.10
CA SER A 730 -2.00 -16.95 -24.29
C SER A 730 -0.76 -16.67 -25.13
N ILE A 731 0.10 -15.76 -24.64
CA ILE A 731 1.36 -15.36 -25.29
C ILE A 731 2.50 -15.61 -24.30
N GLU A 732 3.26 -16.67 -24.58
CA GLU A 732 4.30 -17.22 -23.71
C GLU A 732 5.68 -16.59 -24.00
N ALA A 733 6.46 -16.33 -22.93
CA ALA A 733 7.89 -16.03 -23.02
C ALA A 733 8.68 -16.75 -21.91
N SER A 734 10.00 -16.73 -22.03
CA SER A 734 10.92 -17.25 -21.02
C SER A 734 11.82 -16.13 -20.53
N TYR A 735 11.95 -15.98 -19.21
CA TYR A 735 12.87 -15.03 -18.59
C TYR A 735 14.01 -15.75 -17.88
N SER A 736 15.22 -15.26 -18.10
CA SER A 736 16.40 -15.77 -17.41
C SER A 736 16.92 -14.77 -16.37
N PHE A 737 17.30 -15.27 -15.19
CA PHE A 737 17.79 -14.48 -14.07
C PHE A 737 19.08 -15.06 -13.49
N ASN A 738 20.22 -14.53 -13.92
CA ASN A 738 21.54 -14.94 -13.41
C ASN A 738 21.80 -14.41 -12.01
N ASP A 739 21.38 -13.18 -11.79
CA ASP A 739 21.80 -12.41 -10.63
C ASP A 739 20.92 -12.69 -9.40
N LEU A 740 19.86 -13.47 -9.58
CA LEU A 740 18.98 -13.92 -8.50
C LEU A 740 19.46 -15.26 -7.90
N ALA A 741 20.53 -15.86 -8.43
CA ALA A 741 21.09 -17.05 -7.85
C ALA A 741 21.67 -16.72 -6.46
N PRO A 742 21.26 -17.43 -5.39
CA PRO A 742 21.79 -17.19 -4.06
C PRO A 742 23.30 -17.44 -4.07
N PHE A 743 24.09 -16.46 -3.62
CA PHE A 743 25.54 -16.56 -3.55
C PHE A 743 26.01 -16.79 -2.11
N ALA A 744 26.94 -17.73 -1.95
CA ALA A 744 27.60 -17.97 -0.68
C ALA A 744 28.62 -16.86 -0.39
N VAL A 745 28.58 -16.33 0.83
CA VAL A 745 29.65 -15.47 1.35
C VAL A 745 30.47 -16.33 2.32
N ASN A 746 31.79 -16.42 2.09
CA ASN A 746 32.73 -17.16 2.94
C ASN A 746 32.43 -18.67 3.05
N ASP A 747 32.26 -19.36 1.91
CA ASP A 747 32.13 -20.83 1.80
C ASP A 747 30.97 -21.50 2.58
N LYS A 748 29.98 -20.72 3.05
CA LYS A 748 28.78 -21.26 3.70
C LYS A 748 27.82 -21.89 2.68
N LYS A 749 27.28 -23.06 3.01
CA LYS A 749 26.28 -23.76 2.18
C LYS A 749 25.01 -22.91 2.08
N ILE A 750 24.47 -22.76 0.87
CA ILE A 750 23.22 -22.05 0.59
C ILE A 750 22.07 -22.77 1.32
N SER A 751 21.26 -22.03 2.09
CA SER A 751 20.13 -22.58 2.85
C SER A 751 18.88 -22.73 1.98
N ASP A 752 17.90 -23.55 2.43
CA ASP A 752 16.59 -23.63 1.77
C ASP A 752 15.80 -22.31 1.88
N GLU A 753 16.06 -21.51 2.91
CA GLU A 753 15.50 -20.16 3.06
C GLU A 753 16.03 -19.22 1.97
N ASP A 754 17.34 -19.23 1.70
CA ASP A 754 17.96 -18.44 0.63
C ASP A 754 17.42 -18.85 -0.75
N ARG A 755 17.17 -20.14 -0.96
CA ARG A 755 16.56 -20.68 -2.20
C ARG A 755 15.11 -20.22 -2.36
N ASN A 756 14.30 -20.32 -1.30
CA ASN A 756 12.93 -19.84 -1.31
C ASN A 756 12.87 -18.33 -1.58
N LYS A 757 13.77 -17.54 -0.98
CA LYS A 757 13.89 -16.10 -1.26
C LYS A 757 14.24 -15.84 -2.73
N ALA A 758 15.21 -16.56 -3.29
CA ALA A 758 15.60 -16.42 -4.70
C ALA A 758 14.45 -16.76 -5.67
N THR A 759 13.78 -17.90 -5.48
CA THR A 759 12.60 -18.27 -6.29
C THR A 759 11.48 -17.24 -6.15
N ARG A 760 11.30 -16.69 -4.94
CA ARG A 760 10.30 -15.64 -4.71
C ARG A 760 10.62 -14.35 -5.47
N THR A 761 11.86 -13.89 -5.41
CA THR A 761 12.29 -12.70 -6.15
C THR A 761 12.16 -12.93 -7.67
N ALA A 762 12.44 -14.14 -8.15
CA ALA A 762 12.31 -14.46 -9.57
C ALA A 762 10.83 -14.45 -10.02
N TYR A 763 9.93 -14.97 -9.19
CA TYR A 763 8.48 -14.85 -9.38
C TYR A 763 8.01 -13.39 -9.44
N GLU A 764 8.41 -12.57 -8.47
CA GLU A 764 8.04 -11.14 -8.41
C GLU A 764 8.60 -10.36 -9.60
N THR A 765 9.82 -10.67 -10.03
CA THR A 765 10.45 -10.08 -11.21
C THR A 765 9.71 -10.48 -12.50
N ALA A 766 9.30 -11.75 -12.63
CA ALA A 766 8.48 -12.21 -13.76
C ALA A 766 7.12 -11.50 -13.80
N VAL A 767 6.45 -11.35 -12.65
CA VAL A 767 5.21 -10.56 -12.53
C VAL A 767 5.43 -9.12 -12.99
N LYS A 768 6.54 -8.48 -12.60
CA LYS A 768 6.88 -7.12 -13.05
C LYS A 768 7.05 -7.05 -14.56
N ARG A 769 7.78 -7.99 -15.16
CA ARG A 769 7.97 -8.06 -16.62
C ARG A 769 6.64 -8.26 -17.35
N LEU A 770 5.77 -9.15 -16.85
CA LEU A 770 4.42 -9.34 -17.41
C LEU A 770 3.57 -8.07 -17.35
N LYS A 771 3.56 -7.35 -16.22
CA LYS A 771 2.86 -6.06 -16.11
C LYS A 771 3.38 -5.02 -17.12
N GLN A 772 4.70 -4.98 -17.36
CA GLN A 772 5.33 -4.07 -18.32
C GLN A 772 5.07 -4.47 -19.78
N ALA A 773 4.88 -5.78 -20.03
CA ALA A 773 4.55 -6.35 -21.31
C ALA A 773 3.03 -6.37 -21.59
N ARG A 774 2.20 -5.73 -20.76
CA ARG A 774 0.78 -5.55 -21.11
C ARG A 774 0.67 -4.66 -22.34
N ARG A 775 -0.41 -4.81 -23.11
CA ARG A 775 -0.77 -3.85 -24.16
C ARG A 775 -0.75 -2.43 -23.60
N LYS A 776 -0.24 -1.50 -24.40
CA LYS A 776 -0.03 -0.12 -23.97
C LYS A 776 -0.91 0.83 -24.75
N TYR A 777 -1.28 1.89 -24.06
CA TYR A 777 -2.09 2.98 -24.58
C TYR A 777 -1.40 4.27 -24.18
N TYR A 778 -1.01 5.04 -25.18
CA TYR A 778 -0.31 6.30 -25.02
C TYR A 778 -1.12 7.45 -25.60
N ILE A 779 -1.16 8.55 -24.86
CA ILE A 779 -1.73 9.81 -25.32
C ILE A 779 -0.59 10.78 -25.57
N ASP A 780 -0.37 11.12 -26.82
CA ASP A 780 0.54 12.17 -27.23
C ASP A 780 -0.21 13.50 -27.28
N ILE A 781 0.29 14.49 -26.57
CA ILE A 781 -0.22 15.87 -26.62
C ILE A 781 0.90 16.86 -26.88
N THR A 782 0.57 17.99 -27.48
CA THR A 782 1.48 19.14 -27.58
C THR A 782 0.96 20.24 -26.66
N THR A 783 1.82 20.81 -25.83
CA THR A 783 1.51 21.89 -24.91
C THR A 783 2.54 23.02 -24.97
N THR A 784 2.22 24.14 -24.34
CA THR A 784 3.12 25.27 -24.16
C THR A 784 4.29 24.93 -23.23
N GLU A 785 5.17 25.89 -22.96
CA GLU A 785 6.24 25.78 -21.96
C GLU A 785 5.72 25.15 -20.64
N LEU A 786 6.44 24.13 -20.15
CA LEU A 786 6.19 23.49 -18.87
C LEU A 786 6.98 24.18 -17.75
N PRO A 787 6.49 24.14 -16.49
CA PRO A 787 7.29 24.58 -15.35
C PRO A 787 8.61 23.81 -15.25
N SER A 788 9.65 24.49 -14.76
CA SER A 788 11.01 23.93 -14.68
C SER A 788 11.15 22.76 -13.70
N ASP A 789 10.18 22.56 -12.80
CA ASP A 789 10.16 21.46 -11.83
C ASP A 789 9.36 20.24 -12.30
N ILE A 790 8.80 20.27 -13.51
CA ILE A 790 8.13 19.15 -14.17
C ILE A 790 9.11 18.38 -15.03
N ASN A 791 9.11 17.05 -14.87
CA ASN A 791 9.95 16.17 -15.65
C ASN A 791 9.28 14.79 -15.89
N VAL A 792 9.89 13.97 -16.75
CA VAL A 792 9.42 12.59 -17.03
C VAL A 792 9.32 11.75 -15.76
N GLY A 793 8.26 10.97 -15.62
CA GLY A 793 7.91 10.21 -14.41
C GLY A 793 6.96 10.94 -13.47
N ASP A 794 6.79 12.27 -13.60
CA ASP A 794 5.79 13.02 -12.81
C ASP A 794 4.36 12.73 -13.29
N GLN A 795 3.37 12.93 -12.40
CA GLN A 795 1.96 12.88 -12.76
C GLN A 795 1.36 14.28 -12.93
N ILE A 796 0.59 14.46 -14.00
CA ILE A 796 -0.14 15.68 -14.29
C ILE A 796 -1.61 15.38 -14.56
N ARG A 797 -2.46 16.41 -14.51
CA ARG A 797 -3.87 16.29 -14.86
C ARG A 797 -4.11 16.73 -16.29
N LEU A 798 -4.73 15.87 -17.09
CA LEU A 798 -5.21 16.22 -18.43
C LEU A 798 -6.73 16.42 -18.38
N LEU A 799 -7.17 17.67 -18.51
CA LEU A 799 -8.59 17.99 -18.68
C LEU A 799 -8.94 18.01 -20.16
N TYR A 800 -9.43 16.87 -20.63
CA TYR A 800 -9.91 16.68 -21.99
C TYR A 800 -11.20 15.85 -21.97
N ASP A 801 -12.04 16.01 -22.99
CA ASP A 801 -13.28 15.23 -23.08
C ASP A 801 -12.94 13.77 -23.39
N ASN A 802 -12.96 12.92 -22.37
CA ASN A 802 -12.62 11.50 -22.49
C ASN A 802 -13.55 10.77 -23.49
N ASN A 803 -14.77 11.25 -23.74
CA ASN A 803 -15.64 10.66 -24.75
C ASN A 803 -15.12 10.85 -26.18
N LYS A 804 -14.27 11.86 -26.42
CA LYS A 804 -13.57 12.03 -27.70
C LYS A 804 -12.38 11.08 -27.86
N LEU A 805 -11.84 10.57 -26.74
CA LEU A 805 -10.76 9.58 -26.73
C LEU A 805 -11.31 8.14 -26.89
N ILE A 806 -12.55 7.91 -26.44
CA ILE A 806 -13.25 6.64 -26.60
C ILE A 806 -13.83 6.54 -28.02
N THR A 807 -13.30 5.63 -28.84
CA THR A 807 -13.78 5.36 -30.21
C THR A 807 -14.53 4.03 -30.29
N GLU A 808 -15.28 3.78 -31.37
CA GLU A 808 -16.03 2.52 -31.58
C GLU A 808 -15.13 1.26 -31.55
N GLY A 809 -13.83 1.41 -31.83
CA GLY A 809 -12.83 0.34 -31.76
C GLY A 809 -12.25 0.06 -30.36
N CYS A 810 -12.65 0.82 -29.33
CA CYS A 810 -12.14 0.60 -27.97
C CYS A 810 -12.81 -0.62 -27.32
N SER A 811 -12.00 -1.54 -26.81
CA SER A 811 -12.40 -2.62 -25.90
C SER A 811 -13.05 -2.06 -24.62
N ASP A 812 -13.89 -2.86 -23.95
CA ASP A 812 -14.57 -2.43 -22.73
C ASP A 812 -13.59 -2.10 -21.61
N TYR A 813 -12.46 -2.82 -21.54
CA TYR A 813 -11.35 -2.49 -20.64
C TYR A 813 -10.78 -1.09 -20.87
N GLN A 814 -10.59 -0.69 -22.13
CA GLN A 814 -10.10 0.66 -22.46
C GLN A 814 -11.09 1.74 -22.04
N LYS A 815 -12.38 1.50 -22.26
CA LYS A 815 -13.44 2.42 -21.80
C LYS A 815 -13.42 2.57 -20.29
N GLU A 816 -13.14 1.52 -19.54
CA GLU A 816 -13.00 1.59 -18.09
C GLU A 816 -11.77 2.40 -17.68
N ILE A 817 -10.58 2.10 -18.23
CA ILE A 817 -9.33 2.84 -17.90
C ILE A 817 -9.48 4.34 -18.15
N MET A 818 -10.05 4.74 -19.30
CA MET A 818 -10.23 6.15 -19.64
C MET A 818 -11.21 6.87 -18.70
N LYS A 819 -12.07 6.13 -18.00
CA LYS A 819 -13.05 6.68 -17.03
C LYS A 819 -12.54 6.71 -15.59
N MET A 820 -11.41 6.07 -15.27
CA MET A 820 -10.95 5.91 -13.88
C MET A 820 -10.49 7.22 -13.22
N SER A 821 -9.75 8.07 -13.95
CA SER A 821 -9.11 9.27 -13.40
C SER A 821 -8.69 10.21 -14.52
N ASP A 822 -8.46 11.50 -14.23
CA ASP A 822 -7.89 12.48 -15.18
C ASP A 822 -6.36 12.63 -15.04
N TRP A 823 -5.74 11.87 -14.13
CA TRP A 823 -4.31 11.91 -13.86
C TRP A 823 -3.53 10.96 -14.76
N TYR A 824 -2.41 11.44 -15.30
CA TYR A 824 -1.55 10.68 -16.19
C TYR A 824 -0.08 10.89 -15.82
N TYR A 825 0.72 9.83 -15.92
CA TYR A 825 2.17 9.90 -15.86
C TYR A 825 2.72 10.43 -17.18
N ILE A 826 3.75 11.27 -17.11
CA ILE A 826 4.55 11.69 -18.26
C ILE A 826 5.63 10.63 -18.49
N LEU A 827 5.59 9.94 -19.62
CA LEU A 827 6.61 8.94 -19.98
C LEU A 827 7.77 9.56 -20.77
N LYS A 828 7.45 10.53 -21.61
CA LYS A 828 8.39 11.23 -22.48
C LYS A 828 8.05 12.71 -22.56
N ILE A 829 9.08 13.54 -22.65
CA ILE A 829 8.98 14.95 -23.00
C ILE A 829 9.91 15.24 -24.17
N ASP A 830 9.37 15.72 -25.29
CA ASP A 830 10.14 16.34 -26.36
C ASP A 830 10.08 17.86 -26.20
N TYR A 831 11.20 18.45 -25.82
CA TYR A 831 11.36 19.90 -25.72
C TYR A 831 11.73 20.47 -27.09
N ASN A 832 10.94 21.41 -27.60
CA ASN A 832 11.16 22.05 -28.89
C ASN A 832 11.22 23.56 -28.74
N PHE A 833 12.24 24.19 -29.32
CA PHE A 833 12.45 25.64 -29.26
C PHE A 833 12.54 26.19 -30.67
N ASP A 834 11.60 27.08 -31.02
CA ASP A 834 11.64 27.71 -32.34
C ASP A 834 12.74 28.79 -32.43
N GLU A 835 12.87 29.41 -33.60
CA GLU A 835 13.86 30.46 -33.87
C GLU A 835 13.72 31.71 -32.97
N THR A 836 12.55 31.91 -32.37
CA THR A 836 12.28 33.01 -31.42
C THR A 836 12.61 32.64 -29.98
N GLY A 837 12.89 31.36 -29.71
CA GLY A 837 13.08 30.80 -28.38
C GLY A 837 11.76 30.40 -27.69
N LEU A 838 10.64 30.39 -28.42
CA LEU A 838 9.36 29.93 -27.89
C LEU A 838 9.43 28.41 -27.69
N GLU A 839 9.12 27.97 -26.48
CA GLU A 839 9.10 26.55 -26.12
C GLU A 839 7.72 25.93 -26.35
N THR A 840 7.74 24.76 -27.00
CA THR A 840 6.60 23.85 -27.08
C THR A 840 7.05 22.45 -26.69
N ASN A 841 6.22 21.76 -25.92
CA ASN A 841 6.54 20.45 -25.37
C ASN A 841 5.57 19.40 -25.90
N ARG A 842 6.08 18.31 -26.45
CA ARG A 842 5.27 17.13 -26.75
C ARG A 842 5.41 16.14 -25.60
N LEU A 843 4.28 15.71 -25.03
CA LEU A 843 4.23 14.79 -23.91
C LEU A 843 3.60 13.48 -24.35
N THR A 844 4.24 12.36 -24.03
CA THR A 844 3.63 11.03 -24.12
C THR A 844 3.14 10.64 -22.74
N LEU A 845 1.82 10.46 -22.61
CA LEU A 845 1.12 10.25 -21.35
C LEU A 845 0.57 8.84 -21.23
N SER A 846 0.56 8.29 -20.00
CA SER A 846 -0.09 7.01 -19.71
C SER A 846 -0.70 6.96 -18.31
N LYS A 847 -1.68 6.07 -18.11
CA LYS A 847 -2.27 5.80 -16.79
C LYS A 847 -1.35 4.98 -15.89
N ASN A 848 -0.45 4.22 -16.49
CA ASN A 848 0.51 3.40 -15.78
C ASN A 848 1.91 3.90 -16.09
N LEU A 849 2.77 3.97 -15.07
CA LEU A 849 4.18 4.22 -15.31
C LEU A 849 4.82 2.94 -15.84
N SER A 850 5.06 2.88 -17.14
CA SER A 850 5.84 1.83 -17.78
C SER A 850 7.21 2.37 -18.12
N ILE A 851 8.26 1.70 -17.66
CA ILE A 851 9.60 1.93 -18.16
C ILE A 851 9.71 1.11 -19.45
N GLU A 852 9.68 1.76 -20.61
CA GLU A 852 9.95 1.08 -21.87
C GLU A 852 11.41 0.64 -21.88
N ARG A 853 11.62 -0.66 -21.77
CA ARG A 853 12.95 -1.24 -21.87
C ARG A 853 13.11 -1.66 -23.31
N LYS A 854 13.98 -1.01 -24.07
CA LYS A 854 14.52 -1.64 -25.26
C LYS A 854 15.21 -2.91 -24.79
N ALA A 855 14.59 -4.05 -25.04
CA ALA A 855 15.30 -5.31 -25.03
C ALA A 855 16.26 -5.25 -26.23
N ASP A 856 17.43 -4.64 -26.04
CA ASP A 856 18.59 -5.02 -26.84
C ASP A 856 19.06 -6.39 -26.31
N GLU A 857 18.23 -7.41 -26.53
CA GLU A 857 18.70 -8.78 -26.67
C GLU A 857 19.06 -8.94 -28.15
N ARG A 858 20.33 -8.68 -28.47
CA ARG A 858 21.00 -9.28 -29.63
C ARG A 858 22.01 -10.30 -29.16
#